data_AF-A0A1U7LR57-F1
#
_entry.id   AF-A0A1U7LR57-F1
#
_cell.length_a   1.000
_cell.length_b   1.000
_cell.length_c   1.000
_cell.angle_alpha   90.00
_cell.angle_beta   90.00
_cell.angle_gamma   90.00
#
_symmetry.space_group_name_H-M   'P 1'
#
loop_
_entity.id
_entity.type
_entity.pdbx_description
1 polymer ?
#
loop_
_entity_poly.entity_id
_entity_poly.type
_entity_poly.pdbx_seq_one_letter_code
_entity_poly.pdbx_strand_id
1 'polypeptide(L)'
;MEISYRSSTSLHDILARDSYVIKNGAWSYGSKSVLATVLHIPIEEYMFIVIQTLSTSIFYSMVCRFEEPAIMALKPYRQAWVLQHVPILVSIATAAIGWELAQIGTPTFYLGMILAWIFPVFAFLWWVAGPFALRRWRSSVISLIIPTVFLWVVDTIAIRDKVWKIADSTRTGYELWEYLPIEEAIFFAFTNVIVILGCAGFDRATTILYLKSTKNAPSHKLSYFFQLLQASFMYHERIDQSLIDDIDYCNKVLKNASSSFHTSSFLYPENIRQDLSVAYALCRIADDIVDENIHESNLERRRRLETLRDFVQTSFLSKEEFRRGQMPDLNRTIPDLSISRAALKVLASKVPREPFLELFNGLEMDIPGLSEDSNSTKELEITDIETLHKYCEGVASSVAEICTWIMLHDPDVSSPFPDDLIKDARKMGEVLQLVNISRDILTDALKGRTYIPSSQFSSLEDREQLISIGLSSNSSSIVRKTSHLPLKKYAKQIMQRANMIYTSSKHSIERIPNELRPGVYAMTSTYYEIGREVSNKCTKDGDYPLRSSISRTRRFWVLFKSIYNINAINIVMLVGFLLRAILLVYGIWQDGHSHLKYTDVDYFVFSDAASFFAKGGSPYERETYRYTPLLAWMLYPNTWGGLWKHFGKVLFAFGDLLSGYIIIKLLRRMGLPQRKAVLYSCIWTLNPMVAVISTRGNVEGLLGALTLLILDSFSKRRTILMGLWLGLAVHSKIYPFLYSTSLIWAMDEKYTECASFMQHTTIISRITFFFNRDRMTLGIVSLLTFGLLNSGMYYLYGLKFGDGILTDRYGASFLEHTYLYHFIRSDHRHNFSPYHLALYFASARGNAFSFSSLAFIPQLLTSLALIPLAFAKINLPATIFLQTFAFVAFNKVCTSQVG
;
A
#
# COMPACT_ATOMS: atom_id res chain seq x y z
N MET A 1 5.04 -44.19 37.57
CA MET A 1 5.81 -44.68 36.40
C MET A 1 4.78 -44.96 35.32
N GLU A 2 4.76 -44.34 34.14
CA GLU A 2 5.81 -43.70 33.37
C GLU A 2 5.40 -42.30 32.93
N ILE A 3 6.36 -41.38 33.08
CA ILE A 3 6.39 -40.09 32.41
C ILE A 3 6.95 -40.36 31.01
N SER A 4 6.23 -40.01 29.96
CA SER A 4 6.82 -39.86 28.62
C SER A 4 6.49 -38.47 28.08
N TYR A 5 7.47 -37.59 28.27
CA TYR A 5 7.61 -36.32 27.59
C TYR A 5 7.83 -36.56 26.09
N ARG A 6 6.98 -35.97 25.24
CA ARG A 6 7.44 -35.48 23.92
C ARG A 6 6.87 -34.08 23.67
N SER A 7 7.78 -33.14 23.79
CA SER A 7 7.68 -31.70 23.57
C SER A 7 7.24 -31.34 22.14
N SER A 8 6.05 -30.72 22.03
CA SER A 8 5.68 -29.74 20.99
C SER A 8 4.46 -28.94 21.50
N THR A 9 4.67 -28.25 22.61
CA THR A 9 3.63 -27.65 23.45
C THR A 9 3.44 -26.17 23.13
N SER A 10 2.44 -25.88 22.28
CA SER A 10 1.66 -24.63 22.38
C SER A 10 0.30 -24.80 21.70
N LEU A 11 0.25 -25.46 20.53
CA LEU A 11 -1.01 -25.73 19.85
C LEU A 11 -1.79 -26.88 20.50
N HIS A 12 -1.13 -27.98 20.87
CA HIS A 12 -1.80 -29.13 21.48
C HIS A 12 -2.48 -28.81 22.82
N ASP A 13 -1.92 -27.90 23.61
CA ASP A 13 -2.45 -27.58 24.94
C ASP A 13 -3.67 -26.62 24.88
N ILE A 14 -3.70 -25.70 23.91
CA ILE A 14 -4.88 -24.87 23.60
C ILE A 14 -6.04 -25.79 23.17
N LEU A 15 -5.75 -26.73 22.28
CA LEU A 15 -6.73 -27.66 21.72
C LEU A 15 -7.20 -28.70 22.73
N ALA A 16 -6.37 -29.09 23.68
CA ALA A 16 -6.78 -29.96 24.77
C ALA A 16 -7.76 -29.24 25.71
N ARG A 17 -7.55 -27.95 25.98
CA ARG A 17 -8.40 -27.14 26.87
C ARG A 17 -9.78 -26.87 26.28
N ASP A 18 -9.87 -26.35 25.05
CA ASP A 18 -11.17 -26.04 24.46
C ASP A 18 -11.99 -27.32 24.19
N SER A 19 -11.34 -28.41 23.78
CA SER A 19 -11.97 -29.72 23.68
C SER A 19 -12.51 -30.21 25.03
N TYR A 20 -11.74 -30.02 26.12
CA TYR A 20 -12.15 -30.39 27.48
C TYR A 20 -13.30 -29.51 28.01
N VAL A 21 -13.26 -28.21 27.76
CA VAL A 21 -14.29 -27.24 28.19
C VAL A 21 -15.61 -27.47 27.45
N ILE A 22 -15.56 -27.70 26.13
CA ILE A 22 -16.72 -28.04 25.30
C ILE A 22 -17.31 -29.39 25.73
N LYS A 23 -16.47 -30.41 25.95
CA LYS A 23 -16.92 -31.75 26.36
C LYS A 23 -17.64 -31.74 27.72
N ASN A 24 -17.23 -30.84 28.61
CA ASN A 24 -17.87 -30.67 29.92
C ASN A 24 -18.99 -29.61 29.92
N GLY A 25 -19.47 -29.21 28.74
CA GLY A 25 -20.71 -28.46 28.57
C GLY A 25 -20.64 -26.98 28.91
N ALA A 26 -19.45 -26.37 28.95
CA ALA A 26 -19.32 -24.95 29.32
C ALA A 26 -19.90 -23.99 28.29
N TRP A 27 -19.78 -24.33 27.00
CA TRP A 27 -20.39 -23.57 25.90
C TRP A 27 -20.73 -24.48 24.73
N SER A 28 -21.59 -24.02 23.81
CA SER A 28 -22.05 -24.78 22.64
C SER A 28 -22.41 -23.86 21.47
N TYR A 29 -22.38 -24.40 20.25
CA TYR A 29 -22.73 -23.67 19.02
C TYR A 29 -24.11 -24.05 18.51
N GLY A 30 -24.73 -23.14 17.75
CA GLY A 30 -25.95 -23.46 17.00
C GLY A 30 -25.69 -24.57 15.98
N SER A 31 -26.67 -25.48 15.79
CA SER A 31 -26.53 -26.65 14.92
C SER A 31 -26.34 -26.33 13.43
N LYS A 32 -26.52 -25.07 13.03
CA LYS A 32 -26.30 -24.55 11.66
C LYS A 32 -25.10 -23.60 11.56
N SER A 33 -24.41 -23.34 12.68
CA SER A 33 -23.36 -22.32 12.78
C SER A 33 -21.95 -22.89 12.66
N VAL A 34 -21.81 -24.22 12.59
CA VAL A 34 -20.51 -24.92 12.56
C VAL A 34 -20.35 -25.62 11.22
N LEU A 35 -19.26 -25.33 10.51
CA LEU A 35 -18.93 -25.94 9.23
C LEU A 35 -18.46 -27.39 9.41
N ALA A 36 -17.55 -27.61 10.36
CA ALA A 36 -17.06 -28.92 10.77
C ALA A 36 -16.35 -28.83 12.13
N THR A 37 -16.07 -29.97 12.75
CA THR A 37 -15.36 -30.06 14.03
C THR A 37 -14.10 -30.90 13.90
N VAL A 38 -12.98 -30.44 14.47
CA VAL A 38 -11.74 -31.20 14.64
C VAL A 38 -11.51 -31.38 16.13
N LEU A 39 -11.33 -32.62 16.61
CA LEU A 39 -11.18 -32.91 18.05
C LEU A 39 -12.31 -32.32 18.93
N HIS A 40 -13.55 -32.32 18.44
CA HIS A 40 -14.73 -31.71 19.06
C HIS A 40 -14.74 -30.16 19.13
N ILE A 41 -13.74 -29.49 18.56
CA ILE A 41 -13.67 -28.03 18.46
C ILE A 41 -14.14 -27.61 17.06
N PRO A 42 -15.05 -26.63 16.93
CA PRO A 42 -15.44 -26.05 15.63
C PRO A 42 -14.24 -25.45 14.87
N ILE A 43 -14.21 -25.59 13.54
CA ILE A 43 -13.17 -24.95 12.69
C ILE A 43 -13.13 -23.43 12.90
N GLU A 44 -14.28 -22.83 13.17
CA GLU A 44 -14.45 -21.41 13.43
C GLU A 44 -13.59 -20.93 14.61
N GLU A 45 -13.37 -21.75 15.63
CA GLU A 45 -12.50 -21.41 16.78
C GLU A 45 -11.03 -21.36 16.39
N TYR A 46 -10.57 -22.28 15.53
CA TYR A 46 -9.22 -22.22 14.99
C TYR A 46 -9.02 -20.94 14.16
N MET A 47 -10.01 -20.60 13.34
CA MET A 47 -9.99 -19.37 12.55
C MET A 47 -10.01 -18.13 13.44
N PHE A 48 -10.80 -18.14 14.51
CA PHE A 48 -10.87 -17.07 15.48
C PHE A 48 -9.50 -16.80 16.13
N ILE A 49 -8.82 -17.84 16.64
CA ILE A 49 -7.48 -17.71 17.24
C ILE A 49 -6.49 -17.08 16.26
N VAL A 50 -6.50 -17.52 14.99
CA VAL A 50 -5.64 -16.97 13.94
C VAL A 50 -6.00 -15.51 13.65
N ILE A 51 -7.28 -15.20 13.48
CA ILE A 51 -7.77 -13.85 13.17
C ILE A 51 -7.47 -12.88 14.30
N GLN A 52 -7.75 -13.25 15.56
CA GLN A 52 -7.43 -12.43 16.73
C GLN A 52 -5.92 -12.16 16.79
N THR A 53 -5.10 -13.21 16.71
CA THR A 53 -3.64 -13.09 16.81
C THR A 53 -3.10 -12.16 15.73
N LEU A 54 -3.51 -12.35 14.47
CA LEU A 54 -3.10 -11.50 13.36
C LEU A 54 -3.58 -10.06 13.53
N SER A 55 -4.85 -9.86 13.90
CA SER A 55 -5.44 -8.53 14.04
C SER A 55 -4.75 -7.72 15.13
N THR A 56 -4.58 -8.30 16.33
CA THR A 56 -3.90 -7.65 17.45
C THR A 56 -2.41 -7.43 17.15
N SER A 57 -1.73 -8.38 16.50
CA SER A 57 -0.30 -8.22 16.14
C SER A 57 -0.08 -7.12 15.09
N ILE A 58 -0.92 -7.06 14.05
CA ILE A 58 -0.86 -6.01 13.02
C ILE A 58 -1.14 -4.66 13.65
N PHE A 59 -2.16 -4.58 14.52
CA PHE A 59 -2.52 -3.36 15.22
C PHE A 59 -1.39 -2.90 16.16
N TYR A 60 -0.79 -3.82 16.92
CA TYR A 60 0.39 -3.56 17.75
C TYR A 60 1.55 -3.01 16.92
N SER A 61 1.91 -3.66 15.81
CA SER A 61 2.98 -3.19 14.93
C SER A 61 2.71 -1.77 14.38
N MET A 62 1.45 -1.48 14.03
CA MET A 62 1.04 -0.15 13.55
C MET A 62 1.20 0.93 14.62
N VAL A 63 0.81 0.65 15.87
CA VAL A 63 0.87 1.64 16.96
C VAL A 63 2.32 1.84 17.44
N CYS A 64 3.10 0.76 17.59
CA CYS A 64 4.51 0.80 17.99
C CYS A 64 5.39 1.69 17.10
N ARG A 65 5.01 1.83 15.83
CA ARG A 65 5.70 2.69 14.86
C ARG A 65 5.79 4.16 15.29
N PHE A 66 4.81 4.65 16.05
CA PHE A 66 4.74 6.05 16.49
C PHE A 66 5.38 6.30 17.85
N GLU A 67 5.87 5.26 18.53
CA GLU A 67 6.59 5.36 19.79
C GLU A 67 8.12 5.43 19.57
N GLU A 68 8.86 5.68 20.64
CA GLU A 68 10.32 5.66 20.66
C GLU A 68 10.87 4.29 20.20
N PRO A 69 12.12 4.25 19.68
CA PRO A 69 12.74 3.01 19.24
C PRO A 69 12.79 1.93 20.33
N ALA A 70 12.56 0.67 19.92
CA ALA A 70 12.59 -0.53 20.74
C ALA A 70 13.90 -0.67 21.55
N ILE A 71 15.03 -0.16 21.03
CA ILE A 71 16.31 -0.10 21.74
C ILE A 71 16.18 0.64 23.08
N MET A 72 15.36 1.70 23.15
CA MET A 72 15.14 2.46 24.38
C MET A 72 14.42 1.64 25.45
N ALA A 73 13.61 0.67 25.04
CA ALA A 73 12.90 -0.22 25.96
C ALA A 73 13.81 -1.31 26.58
N LEU A 74 15.07 -1.43 26.12
CA LEU A 74 16.08 -2.29 26.75
C LEU A 74 16.73 -1.67 28.01
N LYS A 75 16.51 -0.38 28.28
CA LYS A 75 17.07 0.27 29.47
C LYS A 75 16.47 -0.31 30.76
N PRO A 76 17.29 -0.77 31.72
CA PRO A 76 16.80 -1.37 32.95
C PRO A 76 16.00 -0.37 33.78
N TYR A 77 15.03 -0.86 34.56
CA TYR A 77 14.39 -0.08 35.61
C TYR A 77 15.23 -0.08 36.88
N ARG A 78 15.16 1.00 37.68
CA ARG A 78 15.77 1.02 39.02
C ARG A 78 15.26 -0.12 39.91
N GLN A 79 13.99 -0.48 39.78
CA GLN A 79 13.35 -1.59 40.49
C GLN A 79 13.04 -2.77 39.55
N ALA A 80 13.97 -3.11 38.65
CA ALA A 80 13.77 -4.16 37.64
C ALA A 80 13.37 -5.51 38.25
N TRP A 81 13.95 -5.88 39.39
CA TRP A 81 13.63 -7.14 40.09
C TRP A 81 12.15 -7.23 40.48
N VAL A 82 11.60 -6.17 41.09
CA VAL A 82 10.19 -6.13 41.51
C VAL A 82 9.26 -6.22 40.31
N LEU A 83 9.52 -5.42 39.27
CA LEU A 83 8.71 -5.39 38.05
C LEU A 83 8.76 -6.70 37.26
N GLN A 84 9.86 -7.44 37.36
CA GLN A 84 10.02 -8.72 36.70
C GLN A 84 9.35 -9.85 37.49
N HIS A 85 9.60 -9.95 38.81
CA HIS A 85 9.23 -11.13 39.59
C HIS A 85 7.86 -11.06 40.27
N VAL A 86 7.39 -9.89 40.71
CA VAL A 86 6.10 -9.78 41.41
C VAL A 86 4.93 -10.20 40.51
N PRO A 87 4.80 -9.73 39.25
CA PRO A 87 3.71 -10.16 38.37
C PRO A 87 3.75 -11.67 38.06
N ILE A 88 4.94 -12.27 38.00
CA ILE A 88 5.10 -13.73 37.83
C ILE A 88 4.52 -14.47 39.05
N LEU A 89 4.89 -14.05 40.27
CA LEU A 89 4.38 -14.67 41.50
C LEU A 89 2.86 -14.53 41.63
N VAL A 90 2.33 -13.34 41.34
CA VAL A 90 0.88 -13.08 41.32
C VAL A 90 0.18 -13.98 40.29
N SER A 91 0.80 -14.18 39.13
CA SER A 91 0.24 -15.02 38.07
C SER A 91 0.24 -16.50 38.45
N ILE A 92 1.30 -17.00 39.07
CA ILE A 92 1.35 -18.37 39.59
C ILE A 92 0.27 -18.59 40.66
N ALA A 93 0.12 -17.63 41.58
CA ALA A 93 -0.94 -17.68 42.60
C ALA A 93 -2.34 -17.65 41.97
N THR A 94 -2.55 -16.81 40.96
CA THR A 94 -3.84 -16.71 40.24
C THR A 94 -4.15 -17.99 39.45
N ALA A 95 -3.14 -18.63 38.86
CA ALA A 95 -3.29 -19.91 38.19
C ALA A 95 -3.69 -21.03 39.17
N ALA A 96 -3.10 -21.04 40.38
CA ALA A 96 -3.47 -21.98 41.43
C ALA A 96 -4.92 -21.77 41.92
N ILE A 97 -5.35 -20.51 42.08
CA ILE A 97 -6.76 -20.18 42.39
C ILE A 97 -7.67 -20.63 41.25
N GLY A 98 -7.29 -20.38 40.00
CA GLY A 98 -8.03 -20.83 38.82
C GLY A 98 -8.20 -22.34 38.80
N TRP A 99 -7.15 -23.09 39.14
CA TRP A 99 -7.19 -24.55 39.23
C TRP A 99 -8.19 -25.04 40.28
N GLU A 100 -8.23 -24.41 41.45
CA GLU A 100 -9.22 -24.72 42.51
C GLU A 100 -10.66 -24.38 42.09
N LEU A 101 -10.85 -23.32 41.29
CA LEU A 101 -12.16 -22.92 40.77
C LEU A 101 -12.65 -23.79 39.60
N ALA A 102 -11.74 -24.50 38.92
CA ALA A 102 -12.01 -25.32 37.74
C ALA A 102 -12.66 -26.69 38.06
N GLN A 103 -13.50 -26.75 39.10
CA GLN A 103 -14.21 -27.98 39.47
C GLN A 103 -15.41 -28.21 38.54
N ILE A 104 -15.47 -29.40 37.93
CA ILE A 104 -16.52 -29.77 36.97
C ILE A 104 -17.91 -29.66 37.62
N GLY A 105 -18.86 -29.05 36.91
CA GLY A 105 -20.25 -28.90 37.36
C GLY A 105 -20.49 -27.76 38.34
N THR A 106 -19.49 -26.91 38.60
CA THR A 106 -19.66 -25.69 39.41
C THR A 106 -19.89 -24.45 38.53
N PRO A 107 -20.59 -23.41 39.05
CA PRO A 107 -20.74 -22.12 38.35
C PRO A 107 -19.41 -21.38 38.14
N THR A 108 -18.32 -21.81 38.78
CA THR A 108 -16.99 -21.21 38.62
C THR A 108 -16.11 -21.95 37.62
N PHE A 109 -16.57 -23.11 37.11
CA PHE A 109 -15.78 -24.00 36.26
C PHE A 109 -15.15 -23.26 35.08
N TYR A 110 -15.96 -22.46 34.38
CA TYR A 110 -15.51 -21.81 33.16
C TYR A 110 -14.43 -20.73 33.44
N LEU A 111 -14.69 -19.87 34.42
CA LEU A 111 -13.72 -18.87 34.87
C LEU A 111 -12.43 -19.52 35.40
N GLY A 112 -12.55 -20.58 36.20
CA GLY A 112 -11.41 -21.31 36.74
C GLY A 112 -10.49 -21.85 35.65
N MET A 113 -11.07 -22.47 34.61
CA MET A 113 -10.32 -22.97 33.45
C MET A 113 -9.63 -21.85 32.66
N ILE A 114 -10.23 -20.66 32.56
CA ILE A 114 -9.59 -19.49 31.95
C ILE A 114 -8.36 -19.07 32.77
N LEU A 115 -8.53 -18.87 34.07
CA LEU A 115 -7.46 -18.42 34.96
C LEU A 115 -6.29 -19.43 35.05
N ALA A 116 -6.60 -20.72 35.21
CA ALA A 116 -5.61 -21.78 35.30
C ALA A 116 -4.74 -21.90 34.04
N TRP A 117 -5.32 -21.63 32.87
CA TRP A 117 -4.63 -21.77 31.58
C TRP A 117 -3.87 -20.51 31.15
N ILE A 118 -4.46 -19.32 31.31
CA ILE A 118 -3.87 -18.06 30.84
C ILE A 118 -2.65 -17.66 31.67
N PHE A 119 -2.75 -17.73 33.00
CA PHE A 119 -1.76 -17.11 33.86
C PHE A 119 -0.38 -17.78 33.88
N PRO A 120 -0.22 -19.11 33.67
CA PRO A 120 1.09 -19.71 33.42
C PRO A 120 1.76 -19.18 32.14
N VAL A 121 0.99 -19.03 31.06
CA VAL A 121 1.49 -18.49 29.77
C VAL A 121 1.86 -17.01 29.93
N PHE A 122 1.02 -16.23 30.60
CA PHE A 122 1.31 -14.85 30.94
C PHE A 122 2.57 -14.73 31.80
N ALA A 123 2.75 -15.57 32.82
CA ALA A 123 3.94 -15.55 33.68
C ALA A 123 5.22 -15.79 32.87
N PHE A 124 5.20 -16.76 31.96
CA PHE A 124 6.33 -17.03 31.07
C PHE A 124 6.63 -15.84 30.15
N LEU A 125 5.62 -15.31 29.46
CA LEU A 125 5.80 -14.18 28.54
C LEU A 125 6.17 -12.87 29.27
N TRP A 126 5.68 -12.67 30.49
CA TRP A 126 6.07 -11.56 31.34
C TRP A 126 7.54 -11.65 31.74
N TRP A 127 8.03 -12.85 32.06
CA TRP A 127 9.45 -13.06 32.32
C TRP A 127 10.31 -12.74 31.09
N VAL A 128 9.84 -13.09 29.88
CA VAL A 128 10.55 -12.80 28.62
C VAL A 128 10.49 -11.31 28.25
N ALA A 129 9.36 -10.61 28.43
CA ALA A 129 9.16 -9.31 27.81
C ALA A 129 8.43 -8.27 28.67
N GLY A 130 8.02 -8.58 29.90
CA GLY A 130 7.19 -7.72 30.75
C GLY A 130 7.77 -6.32 30.95
N PRO A 131 9.00 -6.17 31.48
CA PRO A 131 9.63 -4.85 31.63
C PRO A 131 9.78 -4.09 30.31
N PHE A 132 10.05 -4.79 29.21
CA PHE A 132 10.16 -4.20 27.88
C PHE A 132 8.81 -3.65 27.40
N ALA A 133 7.73 -4.42 27.54
CA ALA A 133 6.38 -3.98 27.22
C ALA A 133 5.93 -2.79 28.08
N LEU A 134 6.31 -2.76 29.37
CA LEU A 134 6.06 -1.62 30.26
C LEU A 134 6.77 -0.34 29.82
N ARG A 135 7.98 -0.43 29.25
CA ARG A 135 8.66 0.76 28.68
C ARG A 135 7.87 1.30 27.48
N ARG A 136 7.23 0.42 26.72
CA ARG A 136 6.34 0.74 25.58
C ARG A 136 4.86 0.73 25.99
N TRP A 137 4.55 1.30 27.17
CA TRP A 137 3.21 1.19 27.74
C TRP A 137 2.13 1.84 26.86
N ARG A 138 2.45 2.91 26.12
CA ARG A 138 1.46 3.60 25.28
C ARG A 138 0.98 2.67 24.18
N SER A 139 1.92 2.07 23.45
CA SER A 139 1.58 1.12 22.40
C SER A 139 0.91 -0.12 22.98
N SER A 140 1.45 -0.67 24.07
CA SER A 140 0.89 -1.87 24.71
C SER A 140 -0.55 -1.66 25.18
N VAL A 141 -0.86 -0.53 25.83
CA VAL A 141 -2.21 -0.23 26.35
C VAL A 141 -3.20 0.07 25.22
N ILE A 142 -2.80 0.86 24.22
CA ILE A 142 -3.67 1.16 23.06
C ILE A 142 -3.98 -0.12 22.29
N SER A 143 -2.98 -0.97 22.09
CA SER A 143 -3.12 -2.27 21.41
C SER A 143 -3.84 -3.32 22.25
N LEU A 144 -3.97 -3.12 23.56
CA LEU A 144 -4.82 -3.93 24.41
C LEU A 144 -6.28 -3.46 24.29
N ILE A 145 -6.54 -2.18 24.55
CA ILE A 145 -7.90 -1.66 24.72
C ILE A 145 -8.69 -1.78 23.41
N ILE A 146 -8.15 -1.33 22.28
CA ILE A 146 -8.93 -1.22 21.04
C ILE A 146 -9.34 -2.60 20.50
N PRO A 147 -8.42 -3.58 20.31
CA PRO A 147 -8.80 -4.93 19.90
C PRO A 147 -9.70 -5.63 20.92
N THR A 148 -9.48 -5.45 22.22
CA THR A 148 -10.30 -6.09 23.26
C THR A 148 -11.74 -5.59 23.22
N VAL A 149 -11.94 -4.27 23.18
CA VAL A 149 -13.28 -3.68 23.09
C VAL A 149 -13.97 -4.09 21.78
N PHE A 150 -13.23 -4.15 20.67
CA PHE A 150 -13.77 -4.64 19.40
C PHE A 150 -14.27 -6.08 19.52
N LEU A 151 -13.47 -6.99 20.10
CA LEU A 151 -13.85 -8.39 20.30
C LEU A 151 -15.03 -8.52 21.26
N TRP A 152 -15.07 -7.74 22.34
CA TRP A 152 -16.22 -7.68 23.25
C TRP A 152 -17.51 -7.32 22.51
N VAL A 153 -17.48 -6.32 21.62
CA VAL A 153 -18.65 -5.93 20.82
C VAL A 153 -19.06 -7.03 19.84
N VAL A 154 -18.09 -7.62 19.12
CA VAL A 154 -18.37 -8.71 18.17
C VAL A 154 -18.99 -9.91 18.88
N ASP A 155 -18.45 -10.27 20.04
CA ASP A 155 -18.92 -11.42 20.80
C ASP A 155 -20.30 -11.19 21.41
N THR A 156 -20.55 -9.98 21.93
CA THR A 156 -21.88 -9.55 22.38
C THR A 156 -22.92 -9.74 21.27
N ILE A 157 -22.59 -9.37 20.02
CA ILE A 157 -23.48 -9.55 18.86
C ILE A 157 -23.69 -11.05 18.58
N ALA A 158 -22.62 -11.85 18.62
CA ALA A 158 -22.69 -13.29 18.34
C ALA A 158 -23.54 -14.06 19.36
N ILE A 159 -23.41 -13.75 20.66
CA ILE A 159 -24.21 -14.33 21.75
C ILE A 159 -25.66 -13.88 21.62
N ARG A 160 -25.91 -12.59 21.39
CA ARG A 160 -27.27 -12.05 21.19
C ARG A 160 -28.00 -12.72 20.03
N ASP A 161 -27.30 -12.94 18.93
CA ASP A 161 -27.84 -13.57 17.72
C ASP A 161 -27.87 -15.12 17.83
N LYS A 162 -27.50 -15.67 18.99
CA LYS A 162 -27.50 -17.12 19.32
C LYS A 162 -26.64 -17.95 18.36
N VAL A 163 -25.57 -17.36 17.82
CA VAL A 163 -24.57 -18.06 17.02
C VAL A 163 -23.92 -19.15 17.85
N TRP A 164 -23.61 -18.81 19.09
CA TRP A 164 -23.10 -19.69 20.14
C TRP A 164 -23.64 -19.25 21.51
N LYS A 165 -23.57 -20.12 22.52
CA LYS A 165 -24.09 -19.86 23.86
C LYS A 165 -23.21 -20.48 24.94
N ILE A 166 -23.10 -19.80 26.07
CA ILE A 166 -22.44 -20.30 27.28
C ILE A 166 -23.50 -20.93 28.19
N ALA A 167 -23.18 -22.04 28.84
CA ALA A 167 -24.10 -22.70 29.75
C ALA A 167 -24.18 -21.95 31.08
N ASP A 168 -25.40 -21.64 31.53
CA ASP A 168 -25.64 -20.97 32.81
C ASP A 168 -25.12 -21.79 34.00
N SER A 169 -25.03 -23.11 33.86
CA SER A 169 -24.55 -24.03 34.90
C SER A 169 -23.05 -23.91 35.22
N THR A 170 -22.27 -23.32 34.31
CA THR A 170 -20.80 -23.28 34.40
C THR A 170 -20.22 -21.88 34.47
N ARG A 171 -21.06 -20.84 34.39
CA ARG A 171 -20.67 -19.42 34.48
C ARG A 171 -21.08 -18.81 35.82
N THR A 172 -20.34 -17.79 36.24
CA THR A 172 -20.48 -17.13 37.54
C THR A 172 -21.76 -16.30 37.67
N GLY A 173 -22.39 -15.96 36.54
CA GLY A 173 -23.60 -15.15 36.47
C GLY A 173 -23.36 -13.63 36.45
N TYR A 174 -22.10 -13.18 36.50
CA TYR A 174 -21.75 -11.77 36.33
C TYR A 174 -21.56 -11.42 34.85
N GLU A 175 -22.11 -10.28 34.45
CA GLU A 175 -21.99 -9.73 33.09
C GLU A 175 -21.37 -8.33 33.18
N LEU A 176 -20.46 -8.02 32.25
CA LEU A 176 -19.86 -6.69 32.15
C LEU A 176 -20.86 -5.68 31.58
N TRP A 177 -21.63 -6.11 30.59
CA TRP A 177 -22.85 -5.48 30.10
C TRP A 177 -23.76 -6.54 29.49
N GLU A 178 -24.97 -6.14 29.08
CA GLU A 178 -25.99 -7.05 28.54
C GLU A 178 -25.43 -7.94 27.41
N TYR A 179 -25.51 -9.27 27.59
CA TYR A 179 -24.99 -10.29 26.67
C TYR A 179 -23.45 -10.45 26.61
N LEU A 180 -22.69 -9.89 27.56
CA LEU A 180 -21.24 -10.11 27.68
C LEU A 180 -20.87 -10.62 29.09
N PRO A 181 -20.73 -11.95 29.27
CA PRO A 181 -20.27 -12.54 30.52
C PRO A 181 -18.87 -12.08 30.92
N ILE A 182 -18.60 -11.99 32.23
CA ILE A 182 -17.31 -11.54 32.73
C ILE A 182 -16.16 -12.48 32.33
N GLU A 183 -16.45 -13.77 32.17
CA GLU A 183 -15.50 -14.79 31.74
C GLU A 183 -14.96 -14.49 30.33
N GLU A 184 -15.84 -14.16 29.39
CA GLU A 184 -15.46 -13.76 28.02
C GLU A 184 -14.70 -12.44 28.02
N ALA A 185 -15.15 -11.49 28.84
CA ALA A 185 -14.48 -10.20 28.95
C ALA A 185 -13.01 -10.37 29.38
N ILE A 186 -12.78 -11.21 30.40
CA ILE A 186 -11.46 -11.59 30.90
C ILE A 186 -10.68 -12.38 29.85
N PHE A 187 -11.31 -13.36 29.20
CA PHE A 187 -10.68 -14.20 28.19
C PHE A 187 -10.11 -13.35 27.04
N PHE A 188 -10.91 -12.48 26.41
CA PHE A 188 -10.44 -11.64 25.31
C PHE A 188 -9.39 -10.61 25.75
N ALA A 189 -9.54 -10.03 26.95
CA ALA A 189 -8.56 -9.09 27.47
C ALA A 189 -7.18 -9.77 27.64
N PHE A 190 -7.12 -10.91 28.33
CA PHE A 190 -5.85 -11.55 28.62
C PHE A 190 -5.24 -12.30 27.43
N THR A 191 -6.05 -12.84 26.52
CA THR A 191 -5.52 -13.37 25.25
C THR A 191 -4.87 -12.28 24.42
N ASN A 192 -5.44 -11.06 24.37
CA ASN A 192 -4.77 -9.92 23.75
C ASN A 192 -3.49 -9.50 24.50
N VAL A 193 -3.47 -9.55 25.84
CA VAL A 193 -2.23 -9.31 26.61
C VAL A 193 -1.15 -10.32 26.23
N ILE A 194 -1.48 -11.60 26.10
CA ILE A 194 -0.55 -12.66 25.69
C ILE A 194 0.02 -12.36 24.29
N VAL A 195 -0.83 -11.99 23.33
CA VAL A 195 -0.38 -11.63 21.97
C VAL A 195 0.57 -10.43 22.02
N ILE A 196 0.22 -9.38 22.77
CA ILE A 196 1.05 -8.17 22.92
C ILE A 196 2.40 -8.50 23.56
N LEU A 197 2.43 -9.30 24.63
CA LEU A 197 3.68 -9.74 25.26
C LEU A 197 4.52 -10.61 24.32
N GLY A 198 3.88 -11.44 23.49
CA GLY A 198 4.54 -12.20 22.43
C GLY A 198 5.21 -11.28 21.40
N CYS A 199 4.48 -10.27 20.90
CA CYS A 199 5.05 -9.25 20.00
C CYS A 199 6.18 -8.45 20.66
N ALA A 200 6.00 -8.03 21.92
CA ALA A 200 7.04 -7.34 22.68
C ALA A 200 8.29 -8.21 22.91
N GLY A 201 8.12 -9.52 23.12
CA GLY A 201 9.22 -10.48 23.22
C GLY A 201 9.98 -10.61 21.90
N PHE A 202 9.26 -10.64 20.77
CA PHE A 202 9.84 -10.63 19.45
C PHE A 202 10.61 -9.33 19.15
N ASP A 203 10.03 -8.17 19.45
CA ASP A 203 10.70 -6.86 19.32
C ASP A 203 11.97 -6.80 20.18
N ARG A 204 11.90 -7.29 21.43
CA ARG A 204 13.05 -7.35 22.34
C ARG A 204 14.16 -8.23 21.76
N ALA A 205 13.84 -9.43 21.30
CA ALA A 205 14.81 -10.38 20.76
C ALA A 205 15.48 -9.84 19.48
N THR A 206 14.68 -9.31 18.54
CA THR A 206 15.18 -8.70 17.30
C THR A 206 16.08 -7.50 17.57
N THR A 207 15.74 -6.67 18.56
CA THR A 207 16.54 -5.51 18.98
C THR A 207 17.89 -5.95 19.58
N ILE A 208 17.89 -6.99 20.42
CA ILE A 208 19.13 -7.55 20.98
C ILE A 208 20.02 -8.11 19.87
N LEU A 209 19.43 -8.79 18.88
CA LEU A 209 20.18 -9.29 17.72
C LEU A 209 20.73 -8.16 16.87
N TYR A 210 19.97 -7.09 16.64
CA TYR A 210 20.44 -5.90 15.91
C TYR A 210 21.66 -5.25 16.58
N LEU A 211 21.70 -5.19 17.91
CA LEU A 211 22.87 -4.66 18.63
C LEU A 211 24.10 -5.59 18.60
N LYS A 212 23.88 -6.89 18.38
CA LYS A 212 24.95 -7.92 18.40
C LYS A 212 25.47 -8.31 17.03
N SER A 213 24.61 -8.30 16.02
CA SER A 213 24.89 -8.76 14.67
C SER A 213 25.07 -7.57 13.75
N THR A 214 26.20 -7.51 13.06
CA THR A 214 26.43 -6.57 11.96
C THR A 214 25.62 -6.94 10.71
N LYS A 215 25.07 -8.16 10.66
CA LYS A 215 24.20 -8.65 9.58
C LYS A 215 22.75 -8.35 9.96
N ASN A 216 22.20 -7.32 9.34
CA ASN A 216 20.87 -6.76 9.60
C ASN A 216 19.69 -7.56 8.99
N ALA A 217 19.90 -8.74 8.41
CA ALA A 217 18.81 -9.45 7.74
C ALA A 217 18.39 -10.72 8.49
N PRO A 218 17.07 -10.92 8.74
CA PRO A 218 16.53 -12.22 9.08
C PRO A 218 16.69 -13.15 7.86
N SER A 219 17.77 -13.90 7.78
CA SER A 219 17.82 -15.00 6.80
C SER A 219 16.70 -15.99 7.16
N HIS A 220 15.91 -16.46 6.20
CA HIS A 220 14.87 -17.51 6.39
C HIS A 220 15.44 -18.87 6.85
N LYS A 221 16.69 -18.90 7.31
CA LYS A 221 17.39 -20.08 7.79
C LYS A 221 16.93 -20.39 9.21
N LEU A 222 16.77 -21.68 9.50
CA LEU A 222 16.48 -22.22 10.83
C LEU A 222 17.44 -21.66 11.91
N SER A 223 18.66 -21.26 11.53
CA SER A 223 19.62 -20.60 12.41
C SER A 223 19.12 -19.27 12.98
N TYR A 224 18.35 -18.48 12.23
CA TYR A 224 17.82 -17.20 12.71
C TYR A 224 16.76 -17.40 13.79
N PHE A 225 15.92 -18.44 13.66
CA PHE A 225 14.98 -18.83 14.70
C PHE A 225 15.69 -19.17 16.02
N PHE A 226 16.77 -19.97 15.95
CA PHE A 226 17.56 -20.28 17.15
C PHE A 226 18.25 -19.05 17.75
N GLN A 227 18.70 -18.10 16.92
CA GLN A 227 19.26 -16.83 17.39
C GLN A 227 18.20 -15.97 18.11
N LEU A 228 16.97 -15.88 17.57
CA LEU A 228 15.86 -15.19 18.23
C LEU A 228 15.50 -15.85 19.56
N LEU A 229 15.48 -17.18 19.59
CA LEU A 229 15.23 -17.94 20.81
C LEU A 229 16.30 -17.63 21.86
N GLN A 230 17.58 -17.71 21.47
CA GLN A 230 18.70 -17.38 22.36
C GLN A 230 18.64 -15.93 22.86
N ALA A 231 18.30 -14.96 21.99
CA ALA A 231 18.16 -13.56 22.35
C ALA A 231 17.00 -13.31 23.31
N SER A 232 15.90 -14.06 23.21
CA SER A 232 14.74 -13.96 24.10
C SER A 232 15.10 -14.28 25.56
N PHE A 233 16.04 -15.21 25.77
CA PHE A 233 16.52 -15.63 27.10
C PHE A 233 17.75 -14.87 27.61
N MET A 234 18.21 -13.84 26.88
CA MET A 234 19.35 -13.05 27.32
C MET A 234 19.02 -12.13 28.49
N TYR A 235 19.92 -12.07 29.48
CA TYR A 235 19.81 -11.19 30.63
C TYR A 235 20.38 -9.79 30.35
N HIS A 236 19.80 -8.75 30.99
CA HIS A 236 20.09 -7.33 30.74
C HIS A 236 21.57 -6.95 30.96
N GLU A 237 22.25 -7.60 31.90
CA GLU A 237 23.66 -7.35 32.22
C GLU A 237 24.64 -7.61 31.06
N ARG A 238 24.21 -8.37 30.05
CA ARG A 238 25.04 -8.69 28.86
C ARG A 238 24.85 -7.70 27.71
N ILE A 239 24.07 -6.64 27.92
CA ILE A 239 23.78 -5.61 26.92
C ILE A 239 24.60 -4.37 27.24
N ASP A 240 25.38 -3.89 26.27
CA ASP A 240 26.19 -2.67 26.40
C ASP A 240 25.28 -1.44 26.57
N GLN A 241 25.10 -1.00 27.81
CA GLN A 241 24.28 0.17 28.14
C GLN A 241 24.88 1.46 27.59
N SER A 242 26.20 1.52 27.43
CA SER A 242 26.87 2.72 26.93
C SER A 242 26.53 2.98 25.46
N LEU A 243 26.42 1.91 24.65
CA LEU A 243 25.92 2.00 23.28
C LEU A 243 24.45 2.48 23.23
N ILE A 244 23.60 2.00 24.15
CA ILE A 244 22.19 2.42 24.22
C ILE A 244 22.10 3.91 24.59
N ASP A 245 22.94 4.39 25.50
CA ASP A 245 22.97 5.80 25.91
C ASP A 245 23.46 6.71 24.77
N ASP A 246 24.48 6.31 24.01
CA ASP A 246 24.95 7.03 22.82
C ASP A 246 23.84 7.08 21.74
N ILE A 247 23.10 5.99 21.54
CA ILE A 247 21.96 5.92 20.61
C ILE A 247 20.80 6.82 21.08
N ASP A 248 20.49 6.83 22.38
CA ASP A 248 19.48 7.70 22.98
C ASP A 248 19.85 9.19 22.80
N TYR A 249 21.14 9.51 22.99
CA TYR A 249 21.66 10.84 22.68
C TYR A 249 21.44 11.22 21.21
N CYS A 250 21.76 10.33 20.27
CA CYS A 250 21.51 10.56 18.84
C CYS A 250 20.02 10.83 18.54
N ASN A 251 19.11 10.07 19.15
CA ASN A 251 17.67 10.25 18.99
C ASN A 251 17.19 11.61 19.54
N LYS A 252 17.75 12.07 20.68
CA LYS A 252 17.46 13.40 21.27
C LYS A 252 17.97 14.53 20.39
N VAL A 253 19.18 14.41 19.83
CA VAL A 253 19.74 15.39 18.88
C VAL A 253 18.78 15.54 17.70
N LEU A 254 18.35 14.44 17.08
CA LEU A 254 17.41 14.49 15.97
C LEU A 254 16.07 15.16 16.34
N LYS A 255 15.49 14.77 17.49
CA LYS A 255 14.21 15.30 17.97
C LYS A 255 14.24 16.82 18.20
N ASN A 256 15.37 17.32 18.72
CA ASN A 256 15.53 18.74 19.04
C ASN A 256 15.91 19.57 17.80
N ALA A 257 16.78 19.04 16.93
CA ALA A 257 17.30 19.79 15.78
C ALA A 257 16.29 19.87 14.61
N SER A 258 15.55 18.80 14.30
CA SER A 258 14.65 18.79 13.13
C SER A 258 13.32 18.10 13.38
N SER A 259 12.30 18.92 13.66
CA SER A 259 10.92 18.43 13.77
C SER A 259 10.40 17.77 12.48
N SER A 260 10.83 18.23 11.30
CA SER A 260 10.38 17.68 10.02
C SER A 260 11.00 16.31 9.75
N PHE A 261 12.31 16.16 9.99
CA PHE A 261 13.01 14.90 9.81
C PHE A 261 12.56 13.88 10.86
N HIS A 262 12.45 14.29 12.13
CA HIS A 262 11.92 13.43 13.20
C HIS A 262 10.51 12.92 12.90
N THR A 263 9.61 13.77 12.38
CA THR A 263 8.25 13.31 12.05
C THR A 263 8.24 12.36 10.84
N SER A 264 9.10 12.61 9.86
CA SER A 264 9.21 11.76 8.67
C SER A 264 9.90 10.42 8.98
N SER A 265 10.77 10.38 9.99
CA SER A 265 11.53 9.19 10.36
C SER A 265 10.65 8.04 10.87
N PHE A 266 9.47 8.33 11.44
CA PHE A 266 8.45 7.34 11.81
C PHE A 266 7.95 6.50 10.64
N LEU A 267 8.18 6.94 9.40
CA LEU A 267 7.75 6.23 8.20
C LEU A 267 8.81 5.30 7.63
N TYR A 268 9.98 5.19 8.27
CA TYR A 268 10.94 4.13 7.99
C TYR A 268 10.73 2.92 8.92
N PRO A 269 11.14 1.71 8.50
CA PRO A 269 11.33 0.58 9.40
C PRO A 269 12.23 0.94 10.58
N GLU A 270 12.05 0.27 11.71
CA GLU A 270 12.69 0.65 12.98
C GLU A 270 14.22 0.63 12.94
N ASN A 271 14.81 -0.39 12.34
CA ASN A 271 16.26 -0.51 12.13
C ASN A 271 16.81 0.64 11.28
N ILE A 272 16.17 0.94 10.14
CA ILE A 272 16.58 2.02 9.25
C ILE A 272 16.37 3.39 9.91
N ARG A 273 15.26 3.56 10.64
CA ARG A 273 14.99 4.77 11.42
C ARG A 273 16.12 5.03 12.42
N GLN A 274 16.60 3.99 13.09
CA GLN A 274 17.70 4.11 14.05
C GLN A 274 19.01 4.48 13.36
N ASP A 275 19.36 3.79 12.28
CA ASP A 275 20.56 4.05 11.49
C ASP A 275 20.58 5.50 10.98
N LEU A 276 19.46 5.97 10.41
CA LEU A 276 19.29 7.35 9.95
C LEU A 276 19.40 8.36 11.10
N SER A 277 18.94 8.03 12.31
CA SER A 277 19.07 8.92 13.46
C SER A 277 20.51 9.07 13.92
N VAL A 278 21.30 7.98 13.91
CA VAL A 278 22.73 8.04 14.24
C VAL A 278 23.49 8.84 13.18
N ALA A 279 23.19 8.60 11.90
CA ALA A 279 23.78 9.35 10.79
C ALA A 279 23.46 10.85 10.87
N TYR A 280 22.20 11.19 11.15
CA TYR A 280 21.78 12.59 11.32
C TYR A 280 22.50 13.25 12.51
N ALA A 281 22.62 12.56 13.64
CA ALA A 281 23.32 13.11 14.82
C ALA A 281 24.81 13.37 14.54
N LEU A 282 25.50 12.47 13.84
CA LEU A 282 26.89 12.68 13.42
C LEU A 282 27.02 13.88 12.48
N CYS A 283 26.14 14.01 11.48
CA CYS A 283 26.13 15.16 10.57
C CYS A 283 25.85 16.46 11.33
N ARG A 284 24.92 16.45 12.29
CA ARG A 284 24.54 17.62 13.07
C ARG A 284 25.65 18.07 14.02
N ILE A 285 26.37 17.13 14.65
CA ILE A 285 27.52 17.48 15.49
C ILE A 285 28.64 18.13 14.65
N ALA A 286 28.89 17.63 13.44
CA ALA A 286 29.86 18.24 12.55
C ALA A 286 29.45 19.68 12.17
N ASP A 287 28.17 19.90 11.89
CA ASP A 287 27.57 21.21 11.62
C ASP A 287 27.68 22.16 12.83
N ASP A 288 27.35 21.70 14.04
CA ASP A 288 27.40 22.49 15.27
C ASP A 288 28.82 22.93 15.65
N ILE A 289 29.85 22.13 15.35
CA ILE A 289 31.27 22.51 15.53
C ILE A 289 31.61 23.78 14.75
N VAL A 290 30.99 23.99 13.60
CA VAL A 290 31.23 25.17 12.75
C VAL A 290 30.32 26.34 13.12
N ASP A 291 29.08 26.05 13.52
CA ASP A 291 27.99 27.03 13.68
C ASP A 291 27.78 27.63 15.06
N GLU A 292 27.90 26.85 16.15
CA GLU A 292 27.42 27.28 17.47
C GLU A 292 28.49 27.94 18.35
N ASN A 293 29.77 27.65 18.11
CA ASN A 293 30.86 28.10 18.98
C ASN A 293 31.50 29.43 18.55
N ILE A 294 30.69 30.50 18.47
CA ILE A 294 31.15 31.84 18.05
C ILE A 294 32.33 32.36 18.89
N HIS A 295 32.44 31.94 20.16
CA HIS A 295 33.52 32.30 21.08
C HIS A 295 34.79 31.43 20.95
N GLU A 296 34.73 30.28 20.27
CA GLU A 296 35.92 29.45 20.00
C GLU A 296 36.66 29.98 18.76
N SER A 297 37.99 29.91 18.80
CA SER A 297 38.85 30.31 17.69
C SER A 297 38.63 29.40 16.47
N ASN A 298 38.77 29.94 15.25
CA ASN A 298 38.64 29.17 14.01
C ASN A 298 39.61 27.98 13.95
N LEU A 299 40.78 28.10 14.59
CA LEU A 299 41.77 27.02 14.71
C LEU A 299 41.24 25.84 15.55
N GLU A 300 40.53 26.11 16.65
CA GLU A 300 39.97 25.06 17.51
C GLU A 300 38.79 24.35 16.82
N ARG A 301 37.92 25.10 16.11
CA ARG A 301 36.84 24.51 15.31
C ARG A 301 37.40 23.55 14.25
N ARG A 302 38.45 23.97 13.55
CA ARG A 302 39.16 23.13 12.57
C ARG A 302 39.74 21.87 13.22
N ARG A 303 40.44 22.00 14.35
CA ARG A 303 41.02 20.86 15.07
C ARG A 303 39.98 19.80 15.47
N ARG A 304 38.80 20.24 15.92
CA ARG A 304 37.69 19.32 16.27
C ARG A 304 37.10 18.64 15.02
N LEU A 305 36.94 19.38 13.94
CA LEU A 305 36.50 18.81 12.66
C LEU A 305 37.52 17.81 12.09
N GLU A 306 38.82 18.09 12.22
CA GLU A 306 39.92 17.18 11.87
C GLU A 306 39.90 15.92 12.74
N THR A 307 39.59 16.04 14.04
CA THR A 307 39.43 14.87 14.91
C THR A 307 38.28 13.95 14.45
N LEU A 308 37.16 14.53 14.01
CA LEU A 308 36.06 13.77 13.39
C LEU A 308 36.45 13.15 12.04
N ARG A 309 37.20 13.90 11.23
CA ARG A 309 37.73 13.43 9.95
C ARG A 309 38.63 12.22 10.14
N ASP A 310 39.56 12.28 11.08
CA ASP A 310 40.46 11.17 11.42
C ASP A 310 39.71 9.95 11.93
N PHE A 311 38.70 10.16 12.78
CA PHE A 311 37.83 9.09 13.26
C PHE A 311 37.14 8.35 12.10
N VAL A 312 36.50 9.09 11.19
CA VAL A 312 35.83 8.51 10.03
C VAL A 312 36.84 7.82 9.10
N GLN A 313 37.96 8.47 8.81
CA GLN A 313 38.97 7.96 7.89
C GLN A 313 39.60 6.65 8.35
N THR A 314 39.78 6.49 9.67
CA THR A 314 40.36 5.30 10.29
C THR A 314 39.36 4.19 10.59
N SER A 315 38.09 4.53 10.81
CA SER A 315 37.06 3.59 11.29
C SER A 315 36.11 3.09 10.20
N PHE A 316 35.94 3.85 9.11
CA PHE A 316 35.02 3.54 8.03
C PHE A 316 35.79 3.08 6.79
N LEU A 317 35.22 2.13 6.05
CA LEU A 317 35.80 1.64 4.81
C LEU A 317 35.59 2.65 3.66
N SER A 318 36.47 2.61 2.66
CA SER A 318 36.28 3.28 1.37
C SER A 318 35.21 2.60 0.52
N LYS A 319 34.66 3.33 -0.46
CA LYS A 319 33.73 2.81 -1.48
C LYS A 319 34.28 1.57 -2.19
N GLU A 320 35.59 1.52 -2.45
CA GLU A 320 36.22 0.36 -3.07
C GLU A 320 36.23 -0.86 -2.13
N GLU A 321 36.62 -0.67 -0.88
CA GLU A 321 36.66 -1.73 0.14
C GLU A 321 35.26 -2.27 0.41
N PHE A 322 34.25 -1.40 0.46
CA PHE A 322 32.83 -1.76 0.51
C PHE A 322 32.40 -2.63 -0.68
N ARG A 323 32.73 -2.22 -1.91
CA ARG A 323 32.42 -2.98 -3.13
C ARG A 323 33.12 -4.33 -3.19
N ARG A 324 34.28 -4.48 -2.51
CA ARG A 324 34.99 -5.75 -2.34
C ARG A 324 34.44 -6.61 -1.19
N GLY A 325 33.49 -6.12 -0.41
CA GLY A 325 32.87 -6.84 0.70
C GLY A 325 33.76 -6.96 1.94
N GLN A 326 34.68 -6.01 2.16
CA GLN A 326 35.49 -5.96 3.38
C GLN A 326 34.63 -5.59 4.61
N MET A 327 35.13 -5.91 5.81
CA MET A 327 34.47 -5.58 7.08
C MET A 327 35.33 -4.61 7.90
N PRO A 328 34.73 -3.57 8.50
CA PRO A 328 35.46 -2.62 9.34
C PRO A 328 35.86 -3.25 10.69
N ASP A 329 36.91 -2.72 11.32
CA ASP A 329 37.30 -3.10 12.68
C ASP A 329 36.42 -2.37 13.71
N LEU A 330 35.46 -3.10 14.28
CA LEU A 330 34.47 -2.58 15.22
C LEU A 330 34.93 -2.56 16.69
N ASN A 331 36.19 -2.95 16.98
CA ASN A 331 36.74 -3.00 18.34
C ASN A 331 37.88 -2.00 18.56
N ARG A 332 38.05 -1.06 17.63
CA ARG A 332 39.11 -0.04 17.66
C ARG A 332 38.92 0.99 18.79
N THR A 333 40.00 1.63 19.21
CA THR A 333 39.98 2.76 20.14
C THR A 333 39.11 3.90 19.59
N ILE A 334 38.20 4.37 20.42
CA ILE A 334 37.15 5.32 20.04
C ILE A 334 37.50 6.69 20.64
N PRO A 335 37.42 7.80 19.89
CA PRO A 335 37.60 9.13 20.45
C PRO A 335 36.51 9.40 21.51
N ASP A 336 36.84 10.21 22.52
CA ASP A 336 35.95 10.57 23.63
C ASP A 336 34.85 11.55 23.18
N LEU A 337 33.95 11.05 22.35
CA LEU A 337 32.79 11.75 21.84
C LEU A 337 31.57 10.85 22.02
N SER A 338 30.49 11.41 22.55
CA SER A 338 29.27 10.70 22.97
C SER A 338 28.53 9.93 21.87
N ILE A 339 28.97 10.02 20.61
CA ILE A 339 28.35 9.35 19.47
C ILE A 339 29.25 8.30 18.80
N SER A 340 30.54 8.26 19.14
CA SER A 340 31.51 7.51 18.35
C SER A 340 31.31 6.00 18.42
N ARG A 341 30.84 5.44 19.55
CA ARG A 341 30.46 4.01 19.62
C ARG A 341 29.25 3.71 18.76
N ALA A 342 28.22 4.55 18.83
CA ALA A 342 27.01 4.40 18.03
C ALA A 342 27.35 4.49 16.53
N ALA A 343 28.11 5.50 16.11
CA ALA A 343 28.55 5.65 14.72
C ALA A 343 29.37 4.45 14.24
N LEU A 344 30.33 3.97 15.05
CA LEU A 344 31.15 2.81 14.71
C LEU A 344 30.31 1.54 14.57
N LYS A 345 29.50 1.20 15.57
CA LYS A 345 28.70 -0.05 15.57
C LYS A 345 27.55 -0.03 14.56
N VAL A 346 26.95 1.13 14.30
CA VAL A 346 25.73 1.24 13.49
C VAL A 346 26.01 1.60 12.03
N LEU A 347 27.00 2.46 11.75
CA LEU A 347 27.22 3.04 10.42
C LEU A 347 28.45 2.51 9.70
N ALA A 348 29.53 2.16 10.41
CA ALA A 348 30.82 1.85 9.77
C ALA A 348 30.77 0.66 8.80
N SER A 349 29.83 -0.28 9.02
CA SER A 349 29.62 -1.44 8.13
C SER A 349 28.58 -1.18 7.03
N LYS A 350 27.96 0.00 6.97
CA LYS A 350 26.84 0.31 6.07
C LYS A 350 27.10 1.46 5.13
N VAL A 351 27.98 2.38 5.52
CA VAL A 351 28.22 3.64 4.79
C VAL A 351 29.71 3.80 4.53
N PRO A 352 30.12 4.09 3.28
CA PRO A 352 31.50 4.44 2.97
C PRO A 352 31.93 5.76 3.62
N ARG A 353 33.24 5.94 3.81
CA ARG A 353 33.80 7.16 4.41
C ARG A 353 33.67 8.40 3.52
N GLU A 354 33.68 8.23 2.20
CA GLU A 354 33.79 9.33 1.22
C GLU A 354 32.67 10.38 1.37
N PRO A 355 31.38 10.03 1.49
CA PRO A 355 30.32 11.02 1.71
C PRO A 355 30.51 11.82 3.02
N PHE A 356 31.00 11.20 4.09
CA PHE A 356 31.29 11.94 5.33
C PHE A 356 32.46 12.90 5.16
N LEU A 357 33.52 12.48 4.47
CA LEU A 357 34.66 13.35 4.18
C LEU A 357 34.27 14.52 3.27
N GLU A 358 33.38 14.29 2.31
CA GLU A 358 32.79 15.33 1.46
C GLU A 358 31.95 16.32 2.27
N LEU A 359 31.16 15.83 3.24
CA LEU A 359 30.44 16.68 4.20
C LEU A 359 31.39 17.58 4.99
N PHE A 360 32.46 17.02 5.54
CA PHE A 360 33.42 17.80 6.31
C PHE A 360 34.13 18.86 5.45
N ASN A 361 34.44 18.55 4.18
CA ASN A 361 34.97 19.55 3.24
C ASN A 361 33.98 20.70 2.99
N GLY A 362 32.68 20.38 2.86
CA GLY A 362 31.63 21.39 2.68
C GLY A 362 31.48 22.30 3.91
N LEU A 363 31.50 21.71 5.11
CA LEU A 363 31.41 22.45 6.38
C LEU A 363 32.66 23.31 6.65
N GLU A 364 33.84 22.88 6.20
CA GLU A 364 35.08 23.65 6.32
C GLU A 364 35.03 24.98 5.53
N MET A 365 34.22 25.05 4.46
CA MET A 365 33.99 26.30 3.71
C MET A 365 33.35 27.40 4.56
N ASP A 366 32.65 27.06 5.64
CA ASP A 366 32.00 27.99 6.55
C ASP A 366 32.95 28.50 7.67
N ILE A 367 34.24 28.10 7.69
CA ILE A 367 35.27 28.56 8.66
C ILE A 367 36.14 29.68 8.04
N PRO A 368 36.06 30.95 8.51
CA PRO A 368 36.83 32.06 7.94
C PRO A 368 38.36 32.00 8.20
N GLY A 369 39.17 32.45 7.23
CA GLY A 369 40.55 32.95 7.49
C GLY A 369 41.70 31.95 7.51
N LEU A 370 41.67 30.87 6.72
CA LEU A 370 42.69 29.81 6.72
C LEU A 370 43.22 29.44 5.31
N SER A 371 43.39 30.41 4.41
CA SER A 371 44.21 30.21 3.21
C SER A 371 45.70 30.16 3.61
N GLU A 372 46.47 29.21 3.06
CA GLU A 372 47.93 29.16 3.21
C GLU A 372 48.63 30.42 2.68
N ASP A 373 47.95 31.22 1.86
CA ASP A 373 48.38 32.56 1.47
C ASP A 373 48.02 33.60 2.55
N SER A 374 49.06 34.07 3.24
CA SER A 374 49.05 35.10 4.27
C SER A 374 48.64 36.51 3.80
N ASN A 375 48.22 36.66 2.55
CA ASN A 375 47.73 37.93 1.96
C ASN A 375 46.26 37.90 1.50
N SER A 376 45.53 36.79 1.68
CA SER A 376 44.10 36.71 1.35
C SER A 376 43.23 36.52 2.58
N THR A 377 42.90 37.61 3.28
CA THR A 377 41.74 37.72 4.18
C THR A 377 40.43 37.71 3.40
N LYS A 378 40.25 36.77 2.46
CA LYS A 378 38.97 36.54 1.79
C LYS A 378 38.35 35.27 2.34
N GLU A 379 37.26 35.44 3.08
CA GLU A 379 36.22 34.41 3.21
C GLU A 379 35.97 33.78 1.84
N LEU A 380 35.88 32.46 1.76
CA LEU A 380 35.52 31.77 0.52
C LEU A 380 34.08 32.15 0.14
N GLU A 381 33.98 33.23 -0.62
CA GLU A 381 32.74 33.85 -1.03
C GLU A 381 32.02 33.00 -2.09
N ILE A 382 30.73 32.73 -1.91
CA ILE A 382 29.91 32.12 -2.97
C ILE A 382 29.76 33.14 -4.10
N THR A 383 30.61 33.02 -5.11
CA THR A 383 30.69 33.96 -6.24
C THR A 383 29.62 33.64 -7.29
N ASP A 384 29.50 32.37 -7.63
CA ASP A 384 28.73 31.90 -8.76
C ASP A 384 27.89 30.66 -8.42
N ILE A 385 27.15 30.23 -9.44
CA ILE A 385 26.26 29.08 -9.36
C ILE A 385 27.05 27.77 -9.15
N GLU A 386 28.25 27.66 -9.72
CA GLU A 386 29.07 26.45 -9.56
C GLU A 386 29.58 26.32 -8.13
N THR A 387 30.03 27.42 -7.52
CA THR A 387 30.45 27.45 -6.12
C THR A 387 29.28 27.12 -5.19
N LEU A 388 28.07 27.62 -5.47
CA LEU A 388 26.86 27.24 -4.74
C LEU A 388 26.54 25.75 -4.88
N HIS A 389 26.71 25.18 -6.08
CA HIS A 389 26.53 23.75 -6.29
C HIS A 389 27.53 22.94 -5.48
N LYS A 390 28.82 23.29 -5.50
CA LYS A 390 29.88 22.62 -4.69
C LYS A 390 29.57 22.68 -3.19
N TYR A 391 29.09 23.82 -2.70
CA TYR A 391 28.63 23.95 -1.33
C TYR A 391 27.47 22.98 -1.03
N CYS A 392 26.43 22.97 -1.88
CA CYS A 392 25.28 22.06 -1.72
C CYS A 392 25.69 20.57 -1.82
N GLU A 393 26.69 20.24 -2.64
CA GLU A 393 27.25 18.90 -2.74
C GLU A 393 27.86 18.45 -1.43
N GLY A 394 28.71 19.30 -0.86
CA GLY A 394 29.32 19.10 0.43
C GLY A 394 28.28 18.93 1.54
N VAL A 395 27.41 19.91 1.77
CA VAL A 395 26.60 19.93 3.00
C VAL A 395 25.30 19.11 2.95
N ALA A 396 24.83 18.70 1.76
CA ALA A 396 23.52 18.05 1.63
C ALA A 396 23.46 16.88 0.65
N SER A 397 24.11 16.97 -0.52
CA SER A 397 24.14 15.83 -1.46
C SER A 397 24.87 14.63 -0.85
N SER A 398 25.96 14.89 -0.14
CA SER A 398 26.69 13.90 0.66
C SER A 398 25.78 13.21 1.70
N VAL A 399 24.96 13.97 2.42
CA VAL A 399 24.00 13.46 3.42
C VAL A 399 22.92 12.61 2.76
N ALA A 400 22.41 13.02 1.60
CA ALA A 400 21.46 12.22 0.83
C ALA A 400 22.08 10.90 0.35
N GLU A 401 23.36 10.90 -0.02
CA GLU A 401 24.11 9.70 -0.33
C GLU A 401 24.29 8.79 0.90
N ILE A 402 24.67 9.33 2.07
CA ILE A 402 24.74 8.59 3.34
C ILE A 402 23.42 7.89 3.65
N CYS A 403 22.30 8.63 3.56
CA CYS A 403 20.98 8.08 3.78
C CYS A 403 20.64 6.96 2.78
N THR A 404 21.09 7.09 1.53
CA THR A 404 20.86 6.10 0.46
C THR A 404 21.64 4.81 0.70
N TRP A 405 22.90 4.92 1.14
CA TRP A 405 23.69 3.76 1.56
C TRP A 405 23.02 3.00 2.69
N ILE A 406 22.55 3.70 3.73
CA ILE A 406 21.81 3.09 4.84
C ILE A 406 20.55 2.38 4.34
N MET A 407 19.74 3.06 3.52
CA MET A 407 18.46 2.53 3.03
C MET A 407 18.61 1.31 2.14
N LEU A 408 19.66 1.26 1.32
CA LEU A 408 19.87 0.20 0.35
C LEU A 408 20.81 -0.90 0.85
N HIS A 409 21.36 -0.78 2.06
CA HIS A 409 22.27 -1.76 2.63
C HIS A 409 21.55 -3.10 2.87
N ASP A 410 21.94 -4.10 2.08
CA ASP A 410 21.52 -5.50 2.24
C ASP A 410 22.75 -6.38 2.52
N PRO A 411 22.83 -7.03 3.69
CA PRO A 411 23.98 -7.88 4.05
C PRO A 411 24.08 -9.18 3.23
N ASP A 412 23.02 -9.61 2.55
CA ASP A 412 22.98 -10.86 1.78
C ASP A 412 23.16 -10.65 0.27
N VAL A 413 23.10 -9.40 -0.22
CA VAL A 413 23.19 -9.06 -1.65
C VAL A 413 24.47 -8.28 -1.93
N SER A 414 25.44 -8.94 -2.54
CA SER A 414 26.70 -8.34 -3.00
C SER A 414 26.57 -7.45 -4.26
N SER A 415 25.35 -7.06 -4.63
CA SER A 415 25.11 -6.33 -5.88
C SER A 415 25.61 -4.89 -5.75
N PRO A 416 26.35 -4.36 -6.75
CA PRO A 416 26.73 -2.97 -6.75
C PRO A 416 25.48 -2.09 -6.79
N PHE A 417 25.41 -1.12 -5.87
CA PHE A 417 24.38 -0.08 -5.84
C PHE A 417 24.33 0.61 -7.21
N PRO A 418 23.14 0.86 -7.79
CA PRO A 418 23.06 1.56 -9.07
C PRO A 418 23.59 2.98 -8.87
N ASP A 419 24.75 3.30 -9.46
CA ASP A 419 25.37 4.64 -9.35
C ASP A 419 24.39 5.75 -9.80
N ASP A 420 23.51 5.45 -10.76
CA ASP A 420 22.44 6.36 -11.19
C ASP A 420 21.48 6.75 -10.05
N LEU A 421 21.15 5.81 -9.16
CA LEU A 421 20.25 6.06 -8.04
C LEU A 421 20.92 6.95 -6.98
N ILE A 422 22.21 6.72 -6.72
CA ILE A 422 23.01 7.60 -5.84
C ILE A 422 23.08 9.00 -6.46
N LYS A 423 23.32 9.12 -7.77
CA LYS A 423 23.34 10.40 -8.47
C LYS A 423 22.02 11.17 -8.33
N ASP A 424 20.89 10.48 -8.47
CA ASP A 424 19.57 11.13 -8.29
C ASP A 424 19.27 11.46 -6.82
N ALA A 425 19.75 10.66 -5.87
CA ALA A 425 19.66 10.97 -4.45
C ALA A 425 20.48 12.22 -4.10
N ARG A 426 21.71 12.33 -4.62
CA ARG A 426 22.55 13.53 -4.47
C ARG A 426 21.86 14.79 -4.99
N LYS A 427 21.27 14.75 -6.19
CA LYS A 427 20.42 15.85 -6.71
C LYS A 427 19.28 16.20 -5.76
N MET A 428 18.66 15.22 -5.11
CA MET A 428 17.61 15.50 -4.11
C MET A 428 18.19 16.21 -2.88
N GLY A 429 19.40 15.85 -2.43
CA GLY A 429 20.12 16.61 -1.40
C GLY A 429 20.32 18.07 -1.76
N GLU A 430 20.78 18.36 -2.99
CA GLU A 430 20.89 19.73 -3.52
C GLU A 430 19.52 20.45 -3.47
N VAL A 431 18.43 19.81 -3.89
CA VAL A 431 17.08 20.40 -3.81
C VAL A 431 16.72 20.79 -2.38
N LEU A 432 16.97 19.92 -1.40
CA LEU A 432 16.65 20.20 0.00
C LEU A 432 17.47 21.38 0.54
N GLN A 433 18.74 21.50 0.14
CA GLN A 433 19.59 22.60 0.57
C GLN A 433 19.22 23.92 -0.10
N LEU A 434 18.90 23.92 -1.39
CA LEU A 434 18.39 25.11 -2.07
C LEU A 434 17.08 25.59 -1.42
N VAL A 435 16.21 24.68 -0.98
CA VAL A 435 15.01 25.05 -0.21
C VAL A 435 15.39 25.67 1.14
N ASN A 436 16.37 25.12 1.87
CA ASN A 436 16.84 25.70 3.14
C ASN A 436 17.42 27.11 2.91
N ILE A 437 18.33 27.28 1.95
CA ILE A 437 18.92 28.58 1.61
C ILE A 437 17.82 29.59 1.22
N SER A 438 16.86 29.17 0.40
CA SER A 438 15.74 30.05 0.04
C SER A 438 14.91 30.44 1.27
N ARG A 439 14.72 29.54 2.24
CA ARG A 439 13.91 29.79 3.44
C ARG A 439 14.60 30.71 4.43
N ASP A 440 15.91 30.55 4.61
CA ASP A 440 16.64 31.07 5.78
C ASP A 440 17.56 32.27 5.45
N ILE A 441 17.40 32.92 4.29
CA ILE A 441 18.20 34.09 3.84
C ILE A 441 18.48 35.10 4.97
N LEU A 442 17.46 35.53 5.72
CA LEU A 442 17.62 36.49 6.83
C LEU A 442 18.26 35.89 8.09
N THR A 443 18.01 34.60 8.36
CA THR A 443 18.60 33.89 9.50
C THR A 443 20.09 33.64 9.27
N ASP A 444 20.50 33.38 8.03
CA ASP A 444 21.90 33.21 7.66
C ASP A 444 22.64 34.56 7.68
N ALA A 445 21.99 35.62 7.19
CA ALA A 445 22.51 37.00 7.25
C ALA A 445 22.77 37.48 8.68
N LEU A 446 21.94 37.05 9.64
CA LEU A 446 22.14 37.30 11.07
C LEU A 446 23.42 36.68 11.64
N LYS A 447 23.88 35.57 11.05
CA LYS A 447 25.16 34.92 11.38
C LYS A 447 26.33 35.51 10.60
N GLY A 448 26.11 36.57 9.82
CA GLY A 448 27.12 37.18 8.95
C GLY A 448 27.38 36.37 7.67
N ARG A 449 26.48 35.47 7.27
CA ARG A 449 26.66 34.60 6.09
C ARG A 449 25.64 34.89 4.99
N THR A 450 26.03 34.67 3.74
CA THR A 450 25.10 34.66 2.60
C THR A 450 25.45 33.53 1.64
N TYR A 451 24.44 32.72 1.31
CA TYR A 451 24.58 31.63 0.34
C TYR A 451 24.01 31.98 -1.04
N ILE A 452 23.53 33.21 -1.22
CA ILE A 452 23.14 33.73 -2.54
C ILE A 452 24.42 34.04 -3.32
N PRO A 453 24.59 33.52 -4.54
CA PRO A 453 25.76 33.84 -5.36
C PRO A 453 25.90 35.33 -5.60
N SER A 454 27.12 35.84 -5.46
CA SER A 454 27.44 37.25 -5.66
C SER A 454 27.05 37.75 -7.05
N SER A 455 27.15 36.90 -8.07
CA SER A 455 26.66 37.13 -9.44
C SER A 455 25.14 37.35 -9.59
N GLN A 456 24.34 37.01 -8.59
CA GLN A 456 22.88 37.20 -8.61
C GLN A 456 22.42 38.52 -7.98
N PHE A 457 23.27 39.18 -7.19
CA PHE A 457 22.97 40.49 -6.63
C PHE A 457 22.94 41.54 -7.74
N SER A 458 22.12 42.58 -7.57
CA SER A 458 22.01 43.66 -8.55
C SER A 458 23.13 44.69 -8.37
N SER A 459 23.61 44.86 -7.13
CA SER A 459 24.82 45.59 -6.78
C SER A 459 25.61 44.83 -5.69
N LEU A 460 26.92 45.03 -5.60
CA LEU A 460 27.72 44.50 -4.48
C LEU A 460 27.34 45.15 -3.14
N GLU A 461 26.82 46.38 -3.17
CA GLU A 461 26.26 47.07 -2.01
C GLU A 461 25.07 46.32 -1.40
N ASP A 462 24.18 45.74 -2.21
CA ASP A 462 23.05 44.93 -1.72
C ASP A 462 23.53 43.72 -0.91
N ARG A 463 24.67 43.13 -1.32
CA ARG A 463 25.29 41.99 -0.63
C ARG A 463 25.89 42.43 0.71
N GLU A 464 26.66 43.51 0.73
CA GLU A 464 27.26 44.05 1.95
C GLU A 464 26.19 44.53 2.94
N GLN A 465 25.11 45.12 2.45
CA GLN A 465 23.95 45.49 3.26
C GLN A 465 23.26 44.27 3.87
N LEU A 466 23.18 43.14 3.16
CA LEU A 466 22.64 41.90 3.72
C LEU A 466 23.56 41.33 4.81
N ILE A 467 24.87 41.26 4.59
CA ILE A 467 25.83 40.71 5.56
C ILE A 467 25.95 41.59 6.81
N SER A 468 25.93 42.91 6.66
CA SER A 468 26.03 43.87 7.77
C SER A 468 24.85 43.84 8.75
N ILE A 469 23.77 43.11 8.44
CA ILE A 469 22.64 42.87 9.35
C ILE A 469 23.07 42.15 10.62
N GLY A 470 23.99 41.19 10.52
CA GLY A 470 24.48 40.38 11.64
C GLY A 470 25.15 41.18 12.75
N LEU A 471 25.54 42.43 12.47
CA LEU A 471 26.14 43.36 13.45
C LEU A 471 25.09 44.10 14.31
N SER A 472 23.79 43.89 14.09
CA SER A 472 22.71 44.64 14.75
C SER A 472 21.82 43.77 15.66
N SER A 473 21.70 44.16 16.93
CA SER A 473 21.23 43.28 18.02
C SER A 473 19.69 43.16 18.20
N ASN A 474 18.84 43.67 17.30
CA ASN A 474 17.37 43.70 17.53
C ASN A 474 16.53 43.21 16.34
N SER A 475 15.79 42.10 16.53
CA SER A 475 14.99 41.39 15.51
C SER A 475 13.89 42.23 14.83
N SER A 476 13.31 43.21 15.54
CA SER A 476 12.28 44.11 15.00
C SER A 476 12.84 45.22 14.10
N SER A 477 14.14 45.52 14.20
CA SER A 477 14.82 46.51 13.34
C SER A 477 15.28 45.95 11.99
N ILE A 478 15.42 44.61 11.90
CA ILE A 478 15.96 43.91 10.72
C ILE A 478 14.99 43.91 9.56
N VAL A 479 13.70 43.68 9.84
CA VAL A 479 12.66 43.61 8.81
C VAL A 479 12.47 44.98 8.13
N ARG A 480 12.53 46.08 8.92
CA ARG A 480 12.51 47.45 8.39
C ARG A 480 13.78 47.87 7.65
N LYS A 481 14.94 47.31 8.00
CA LYS A 481 16.21 47.57 7.30
C LYS A 481 16.41 46.74 6.04
N THR A 482 15.54 45.78 5.75
CA THR A 482 15.68 44.87 4.60
C THR A 482 14.55 44.99 3.59
N SER A 483 13.54 45.82 3.87
CA SER A 483 12.40 46.07 2.99
C SER A 483 12.79 46.61 1.61
N HIS A 484 13.98 47.22 1.46
CA HIS A 484 14.50 47.69 0.18
C HIS A 484 15.25 46.62 -0.63
N LEU A 485 15.70 45.53 0.00
CA LEU A 485 16.41 44.45 -0.67
C LEU A 485 15.43 43.53 -1.41
N PRO A 486 15.72 43.09 -2.65
CA PRO A 486 14.81 42.24 -3.43
C PRO A 486 14.90 40.76 -3.01
N LEU A 487 14.83 40.45 -1.71
CA LEU A 487 14.99 39.09 -1.14
C LEU A 487 14.02 38.07 -1.76
N LYS A 488 12.80 38.51 -2.07
CA LYS A 488 11.78 37.69 -2.76
C LYS A 488 12.25 37.23 -4.14
N LYS A 489 12.97 38.08 -4.87
CA LYS A 489 13.52 37.77 -6.21
C LYS A 489 14.58 36.68 -6.07
N TYR A 490 15.50 36.82 -5.13
CA TYR A 490 16.56 35.84 -4.87
C TYR A 490 16.01 34.48 -4.44
N ALA A 491 15.08 34.47 -3.48
CA ALA A 491 14.41 33.24 -3.04
C ALA A 491 13.69 32.54 -4.19
N LYS A 492 13.00 33.29 -5.06
CA LYS A 492 12.29 32.74 -6.22
C LYS A 492 13.25 32.13 -7.25
N GLN A 493 14.39 32.76 -7.52
CA GLN A 493 15.40 32.22 -8.45
C GLN A 493 15.99 30.90 -7.93
N ILE A 494 16.35 30.84 -6.65
CA ILE A 494 16.84 29.61 -6.01
C ILE A 494 15.77 28.51 -6.05
N MET A 495 14.52 28.86 -5.73
CA MET A 495 13.39 27.92 -5.78
C MET A 495 13.08 27.43 -7.20
N GLN A 496 13.23 28.25 -8.23
CA GLN A 496 13.06 27.81 -9.62
C GLN A 496 14.09 26.72 -9.98
N ARG A 497 15.34 26.88 -9.54
CA ARG A 497 16.39 25.87 -9.72
C ARG A 497 16.05 24.57 -8.98
N ALA A 498 15.66 24.68 -7.72
CA ALA A 498 15.23 23.52 -6.92
C ALA A 498 14.07 22.76 -7.60
N ASN A 499 13.11 23.47 -8.19
CA ASN A 499 11.99 22.86 -8.92
C ASN A 499 12.43 22.09 -10.18
N MET A 500 13.38 22.63 -10.95
CA MET A 500 13.90 21.97 -12.15
C MET A 500 14.59 20.65 -11.78
N ILE A 501 15.47 20.68 -10.76
CA ILE A 501 16.19 19.50 -10.28
C ILE A 501 15.20 18.47 -9.71
N TYR A 502 14.26 18.89 -8.86
CA TYR A 502 13.24 18.03 -8.27
C TYR A 502 12.41 17.29 -9.32
N THR A 503 11.98 17.99 -10.38
CA THR A 503 11.17 17.39 -11.45
C THR A 503 11.93 16.29 -12.18
N SER A 504 13.25 16.45 -12.34
CA SER A 504 14.10 15.46 -12.99
C SER A 504 14.42 14.23 -12.12
N SER A 505 14.51 14.38 -10.79
CA SER A 505 14.96 13.31 -9.87
C SER A 505 13.83 12.58 -9.14
N LYS A 506 12.62 13.17 -9.05
CA LYS A 506 11.51 12.60 -8.28
C LYS A 506 11.13 11.17 -8.67
N HIS A 507 11.21 10.83 -9.95
CA HIS A 507 10.83 9.49 -10.45
C HIS A 507 11.75 8.39 -9.90
N SER A 508 12.98 8.72 -9.52
CA SER A 508 13.94 7.76 -8.97
C SER A 508 13.56 7.26 -7.58
N ILE A 509 12.66 7.95 -6.86
CA ILE A 509 12.07 7.45 -5.60
C ILE A 509 11.29 6.15 -5.85
N GLU A 510 10.71 5.95 -7.04
CA GLU A 510 10.01 4.71 -7.39
C GLU A 510 10.95 3.51 -7.53
N ARG A 511 12.27 3.72 -7.66
CA ARG A 511 13.29 2.65 -7.74
C ARG A 511 13.74 2.15 -6.36
N ILE A 512 13.45 2.87 -5.28
CA ILE A 512 13.76 2.48 -3.89
C ILE A 512 12.82 1.32 -3.45
N PRO A 513 13.20 0.41 -2.54
CA PRO A 513 12.31 -0.60 -1.98
C PRO A 513 10.99 -0.04 -1.45
N ASN A 514 9.88 -0.75 -1.71
CA ASN A 514 8.51 -0.29 -1.41
C ASN A 514 8.33 0.18 0.04
N GLU A 515 8.98 -0.50 0.99
CA GLU A 515 8.86 -0.25 2.43
C GLU A 515 9.51 1.07 2.87
N LEU A 516 10.48 1.56 2.12
CA LEU A 516 11.26 2.78 2.43
C LEU A 516 10.75 4.02 1.71
N ARG A 517 10.00 3.85 0.61
CA ARG A 517 9.46 4.96 -0.19
C ARG A 517 8.60 5.94 0.63
N PRO A 518 7.71 5.52 1.55
CA PRO A 518 6.88 6.45 2.30
C PRO A 518 7.70 7.47 3.10
N GLY A 519 8.80 7.04 3.74
CA GLY A 519 9.72 7.93 4.45
C GLY A 519 10.40 8.95 3.55
N VAL A 520 10.90 8.50 2.39
CA VAL A 520 11.54 9.40 1.41
C VAL A 520 10.55 10.39 0.83
N TYR A 521 9.33 9.94 0.48
CA TYR A 521 8.27 10.82 -0.01
C TYR A 521 7.83 11.84 1.03
N ALA A 522 7.67 11.41 2.28
CA ALA A 522 7.33 12.28 3.39
C ALA A 522 8.36 13.38 3.60
N MET A 523 9.64 13.01 3.64
CA MET A 523 10.73 13.97 3.81
C MET A 523 10.80 14.97 2.65
N THR A 524 10.89 14.47 1.42
CA THR A 524 11.01 15.31 0.22
C THR A 524 9.79 16.20 0.00
N SER A 525 8.58 15.68 0.20
CA SER A 525 7.34 16.46 0.02
C SER A 525 7.16 17.51 1.09
N THR A 526 7.57 17.24 2.34
CA THR A 526 7.50 18.21 3.43
C THR A 526 8.39 19.42 3.15
N TYR A 527 9.62 19.20 2.70
CA TYR A 527 10.54 20.28 2.33
C TYR A 527 10.07 21.03 1.08
N TYR A 528 9.58 20.31 0.07
CA TYR A 528 9.02 20.94 -1.12
C TYR A 528 7.83 21.86 -0.78
N GLU A 529 6.95 21.45 0.14
CA GLU A 529 5.83 22.27 0.58
C GLU A 529 6.28 23.49 1.40
N ILE A 530 7.36 23.38 2.17
CA ILE A 530 7.99 24.55 2.82
C ILE A 530 8.46 25.55 1.76
N GLY A 531 9.13 25.10 0.70
CA GLY A 531 9.55 25.97 -0.40
C GLY A 531 8.36 26.64 -1.12
N ARG A 532 7.23 25.93 -1.29
CA ARG A 532 5.99 26.54 -1.80
C ARG A 532 5.42 27.58 -0.85
N GLU A 533 5.47 27.34 0.45
CA GLU A 533 5.00 28.30 1.44
C GLU A 533 5.84 29.58 1.46
N VAL A 534 7.17 29.47 1.31
CA VAL A 534 8.08 30.62 1.09
C VAL A 534 7.61 31.40 -0.14
N SER A 535 7.40 30.72 -1.27
CA SER A 535 6.93 31.37 -2.51
C SER A 535 5.56 32.05 -2.39
N ASN A 536 4.61 31.42 -1.68
CA ASN A 536 3.25 31.96 -1.51
C ASN A 536 3.21 33.18 -0.59
N LYS A 537 3.94 33.14 0.53
CA LYS A 537 4.04 34.28 1.47
C LYS A 537 4.78 35.47 0.86
N CYS A 538 5.55 35.26 -0.20
CA CYS A 538 6.20 36.31 -0.99
C CYS A 538 5.25 37.08 -1.95
N THR A 539 3.92 36.97 -1.85
CA THR A 539 2.99 37.81 -2.63
C THR A 539 2.97 39.28 -2.13
N LYS A 540 2.38 40.19 -2.92
CA LYS A 540 2.85 41.58 -3.16
C LYS A 540 3.06 42.51 -1.95
N ASP A 541 2.43 42.29 -0.80
CA ASP A 541 2.38 43.32 0.28
C ASP A 541 3.03 42.93 1.62
N GLY A 542 3.66 41.74 1.73
CA GLY A 542 4.26 41.27 2.99
C GLY A 542 5.79 41.32 3.05
N ASP A 543 6.36 41.58 4.23
CA ASP A 543 7.80 41.49 4.51
C ASP A 543 8.35 40.06 4.37
N TYR A 544 9.67 39.92 4.10
CA TYR A 544 10.31 38.61 4.07
C TYR A 544 10.37 38.00 5.48
N PRO A 545 9.87 36.78 5.71
CA PRO A 545 9.85 36.20 7.05
C PRO A 545 11.26 35.84 7.51
N LEU A 546 11.56 36.06 8.80
CA LEU A 546 12.80 35.57 9.44
C LEU A 546 12.97 34.06 9.26
N ARG A 547 11.88 33.29 9.43
CA ARG A 547 11.83 31.85 9.18
C ARG A 547 10.42 31.44 8.78
N SER A 548 10.27 30.69 7.69
CA SER A 548 8.97 30.13 7.31
C SER A 548 8.81 28.70 7.81
N SER A 549 7.62 28.34 8.27
CA SER A 549 7.29 26.97 8.68
C SER A 549 5.88 26.60 8.26
N ILE A 550 5.64 25.30 8.11
CA ILE A 550 4.31 24.73 7.88
C ILE A 550 3.67 24.37 9.22
N SER A 551 2.34 24.52 9.33
CA SER A 551 1.59 24.12 10.53
C SER A 551 1.68 22.61 10.76
N ARG A 552 1.51 22.16 12.01
CA ARG A 552 1.48 20.73 12.37
C ARG A 552 0.39 19.97 11.61
N THR A 553 -0.78 20.59 11.44
CA THR A 553 -1.90 20.01 10.68
C THR A 553 -1.58 19.84 9.21
N ARG A 554 -1.02 20.86 8.56
CA ARG A 554 -0.63 20.78 7.15
C ARG A 554 0.49 19.78 6.93
N ARG A 555 1.46 19.72 7.86
CA ARG A 555 2.51 18.69 7.87
C ARG A 555 1.91 17.29 7.96
N PHE A 556 1.02 17.05 8.92
CA PHE A 556 0.32 15.77 9.05
C PHE A 556 -0.42 15.40 7.76
N TRP A 557 -1.15 16.33 7.14
CA TRP A 557 -1.85 16.07 5.87
C TRP A 557 -0.91 15.78 4.71
N VAL A 558 0.23 16.47 4.60
CA VAL A 558 1.26 16.19 3.60
C VAL A 558 1.83 14.78 3.81
N LEU A 559 2.17 14.44 5.05
CA LEU A 559 2.68 13.12 5.42
C LEU A 559 1.65 12.02 5.12
N PHE A 560 0.42 12.19 5.60
CA PHE A 560 -0.69 11.26 5.37
C PHE A 560 -0.94 11.02 3.88
N LYS A 561 -0.94 12.10 3.08
CA LYS A 561 -1.09 12.02 1.63
C LYS A 561 0.07 11.27 0.97
N SER A 562 1.29 11.49 1.42
CA SER A 562 2.50 10.82 0.92
C SER A 562 2.55 9.33 1.29
N ILE A 563 2.10 8.95 2.49
CA ILE A 563 2.11 7.55 2.98
C ILE A 563 1.10 6.70 2.22
N TYR A 564 -0.15 7.14 2.21
CA TYR A 564 -1.24 6.38 1.60
C TYR A 564 -1.34 6.61 0.10
N ASN A 565 -0.36 7.32 -0.47
CA ASN A 565 -0.33 7.78 -1.85
C ASN A 565 -1.72 8.31 -2.26
N ILE A 566 -2.36 9.09 -1.37
CA ILE A 566 -3.74 9.60 -1.55
C ILE A 566 -3.69 10.60 -2.68
N ASN A 567 -3.73 10.02 -3.85
CA ASN A 567 -3.81 10.68 -5.11
C ASN A 567 -5.27 10.82 -5.46
N ALA A 568 -5.58 11.78 -6.33
CA ALA A 568 -6.93 12.00 -6.81
C ALA A 568 -7.61 10.72 -7.33
N ILE A 569 -6.82 9.74 -7.80
CA ILE A 569 -7.27 8.39 -8.15
C ILE A 569 -7.94 7.70 -6.95
N ASN A 570 -7.24 7.56 -5.82
CA ASN A 570 -7.75 6.86 -4.63
C ASN A 570 -9.00 7.54 -4.07
N ILE A 571 -9.03 8.87 -4.08
CA ILE A 571 -10.20 9.65 -3.64
C ILE A 571 -11.40 9.35 -4.55
N VAL A 572 -11.23 9.45 -5.87
CA VAL A 572 -12.34 9.19 -6.81
C VAL A 572 -12.82 7.75 -6.73
N MET A 573 -11.92 6.77 -6.57
CA MET A 573 -12.31 5.37 -6.38
C MET A 573 -13.07 5.16 -5.05
N LEU A 574 -12.63 5.79 -3.96
CA LEU A 574 -13.30 5.72 -2.67
C LEU A 574 -14.69 6.37 -2.72
N VAL A 575 -14.81 7.57 -3.30
CA VAL A 575 -16.10 8.24 -3.47
C VAL A 575 -17.02 7.41 -4.38
N GLY A 576 -16.50 6.84 -5.47
CA GLY A 576 -17.24 5.95 -6.35
C GLY A 576 -17.71 4.66 -5.67
N PHE A 577 -16.90 4.12 -4.76
CA PHE A 577 -17.27 2.98 -3.92
C PHE A 577 -18.37 3.34 -2.93
N LEU A 578 -18.23 4.44 -2.19
CA LEU A 578 -19.23 4.91 -1.23
C LEU A 578 -20.56 5.22 -1.92
N LEU A 579 -20.54 5.85 -3.09
CA LEU A 579 -21.74 6.09 -3.90
C LEU A 579 -22.49 4.78 -4.20
N ARG A 580 -21.79 3.74 -4.66
CA ARG A 580 -22.39 2.43 -4.94
C ARG A 580 -22.85 1.72 -3.68
N ALA A 581 -22.09 1.79 -2.59
CA ALA A 581 -22.49 1.21 -1.31
C ALA A 581 -23.78 1.85 -0.77
N ILE A 582 -23.89 3.18 -0.82
CA ILE A 582 -25.11 3.91 -0.44
C ILE A 582 -26.29 3.51 -1.33
N LEU A 583 -26.09 3.46 -2.65
CA LEU A 583 -27.13 3.05 -3.60
C LEU A 583 -27.58 1.59 -3.42
N LEU A 584 -26.67 0.68 -3.04
CA LEU A 584 -27.01 -0.71 -2.72
C LEU A 584 -27.89 -0.79 -1.47
N VAL A 585 -27.51 -0.10 -0.39
CA VAL A 585 -28.29 -0.04 0.85
C VAL A 585 -29.66 0.59 0.59
N TYR A 586 -29.68 1.71 -0.15
CA TYR A 586 -30.91 2.37 -0.57
C TYR A 586 -31.78 1.46 -1.44
N GLY A 587 -31.19 0.73 -2.39
CA GLY A 587 -31.92 -0.20 -3.26
C GLY A 587 -32.58 -1.33 -2.48
N ILE A 588 -31.89 -1.90 -1.49
CA ILE A 588 -32.45 -2.90 -0.56
C ILE A 588 -33.63 -2.32 0.22
N TRP A 589 -33.46 -1.10 0.74
CA TRP A 589 -34.53 -0.41 1.46
C TRP A 589 -35.74 -0.13 0.55
N GLN A 590 -35.53 0.42 -0.65
CA GLN A 590 -36.60 0.73 -1.60
C GLN A 590 -37.35 -0.53 -2.04
N ASP A 591 -36.66 -1.63 -2.32
CA ASP A 591 -37.30 -2.89 -2.68
C ASP A 591 -38.20 -3.44 -1.57
N GLY A 592 -37.89 -3.16 -0.30
CA GLY A 592 -38.72 -3.52 0.85
C GLY A 592 -39.90 -2.58 1.12
N HIS A 593 -39.81 -1.30 0.74
CA HIS A 593 -40.76 -0.25 1.16
C HIS A 593 -41.55 0.39 0.03
N SER A 594 -41.21 0.15 -1.24
CA SER A 594 -41.88 0.74 -2.41
C SER A 594 -42.50 -0.32 -3.33
N HIS A 595 -43.59 0.06 -3.98
CA HIS A 595 -44.19 -0.70 -5.08
C HIS A 595 -43.29 -0.69 -6.33
N LEU A 596 -42.59 0.42 -6.59
CA LEU A 596 -41.61 0.53 -7.67
C LEU A 596 -40.27 -0.06 -7.20
N LYS A 597 -39.94 -1.23 -7.74
CA LYS A 597 -38.71 -1.95 -7.40
C LYS A 597 -37.48 -1.26 -7.98
N TYR A 598 -36.47 -1.12 -7.13
CA TYR A 598 -35.14 -0.68 -7.53
C TYR A 598 -34.42 -1.79 -8.28
N THR A 599 -34.51 -3.05 -7.83
CA THR A 599 -33.85 -4.18 -8.50
C THR A 599 -34.35 -4.35 -9.94
N ASP A 600 -33.42 -4.57 -10.86
CA ASP A 600 -33.70 -4.92 -12.25
C ASP A 600 -34.29 -6.34 -12.35
N VAL A 601 -35.24 -6.55 -13.26
CA VAL A 601 -35.90 -7.86 -13.46
C VAL A 601 -34.87 -8.93 -13.84
N ASP A 602 -33.90 -8.56 -14.66
CA ASP A 602 -32.82 -9.45 -15.10
C ASP A 602 -32.02 -10.02 -13.91
N TYR A 603 -31.87 -9.25 -12.83
CA TYR A 603 -31.16 -9.73 -11.63
C TYR A 603 -31.86 -10.91 -10.95
N PHE A 604 -33.20 -10.92 -10.96
CA PHE A 604 -33.99 -12.05 -10.46
C PHE A 604 -33.82 -13.26 -11.38
N VAL A 605 -33.81 -13.06 -12.70
CA VAL A 605 -33.56 -14.14 -13.67
C VAL A 605 -32.19 -14.79 -13.43
N PHE A 606 -31.15 -14.00 -13.14
CA PHE A 606 -29.82 -14.54 -12.82
C PHE A 606 -29.78 -15.28 -11.48
N SER A 607 -30.47 -14.74 -10.48
CA SER A 607 -30.52 -15.32 -9.14
C SER A 607 -31.30 -16.63 -9.10
N ASP A 608 -32.40 -16.72 -9.85
CA ASP A 608 -33.16 -17.95 -10.04
C ASP A 608 -32.30 -19.02 -10.73
N ALA A 609 -31.60 -18.65 -11.81
CA ALA A 609 -30.71 -19.55 -12.53
C ALA A 609 -29.58 -20.09 -11.62
N ALA A 610 -29.01 -19.24 -10.77
CA ALA A 610 -28.05 -19.66 -9.74
C ALA A 610 -28.69 -20.60 -8.70
N SER A 611 -29.95 -20.39 -8.34
CA SER A 611 -30.69 -21.28 -7.43
C SER A 611 -30.97 -22.65 -8.05
N PHE A 612 -31.29 -22.74 -9.35
CA PHE A 612 -31.45 -24.02 -10.05
C PHE A 612 -30.13 -24.79 -10.07
N PHE A 613 -29.03 -24.11 -10.39
CA PHE A 613 -27.70 -24.68 -10.29
C PHE A 613 -27.38 -25.20 -8.88
N ALA A 614 -27.68 -24.42 -7.83
CA ALA A 614 -27.42 -24.83 -6.45
C ALA A 614 -28.20 -26.06 -5.99
N LYS A 615 -29.36 -26.32 -6.60
CA LYS A 615 -30.18 -27.53 -6.37
C LYS A 615 -29.72 -28.73 -7.20
N GLY A 616 -28.62 -28.60 -7.95
CA GLY A 616 -28.11 -29.65 -8.85
C GLY A 616 -28.82 -29.72 -10.21
N GLY A 617 -29.63 -28.71 -10.55
CA GLY A 617 -30.33 -28.57 -11.84
C GLY A 617 -29.58 -27.68 -12.83
N SER A 618 -30.21 -27.43 -13.99
CA SER A 618 -29.65 -26.57 -15.04
C SER A 618 -30.09 -25.10 -14.87
N PRO A 619 -29.21 -24.10 -15.07
CA PRO A 619 -29.59 -22.69 -15.13
C PRO A 619 -30.72 -22.38 -16.14
N TYR A 620 -30.84 -23.20 -17.19
CA TYR A 620 -31.86 -23.06 -18.24
C TYR A 620 -33.25 -23.57 -17.85
N GLU A 621 -33.38 -24.21 -16.67
CA GLU A 621 -34.71 -24.51 -16.11
C GLU A 621 -35.49 -23.22 -15.81
N ARG A 622 -34.79 -22.09 -15.67
CA ARG A 622 -35.41 -20.77 -15.77
C ARG A 622 -35.67 -20.45 -17.24
N GLU A 623 -36.94 -20.51 -17.65
CA GLU A 623 -37.35 -20.30 -19.06
C GLU A 623 -36.88 -18.99 -19.69
N THR A 624 -36.68 -17.93 -18.91
CA THR A 624 -36.23 -16.61 -19.40
C THR A 624 -34.71 -16.43 -19.38
N TYR A 625 -33.94 -17.41 -18.92
CA TYR A 625 -32.49 -17.32 -18.82
C TYR A 625 -31.83 -17.51 -20.19
N ARG A 626 -31.06 -16.51 -20.65
CA ARG A 626 -30.42 -16.45 -21.98
C ARG A 626 -28.94 -16.05 -21.89
N TYR A 627 -28.28 -16.40 -20.79
CA TYR A 627 -26.88 -16.04 -20.52
C TYR A 627 -26.05 -17.32 -20.33
N THR A 628 -24.74 -17.22 -20.41
CA THR A 628 -23.85 -18.37 -20.16
C THR A 628 -24.06 -18.95 -18.75
N PRO A 629 -23.95 -20.28 -18.53
CA PRO A 629 -24.02 -20.88 -17.20
C PRO A 629 -22.94 -20.32 -16.25
N LEU A 630 -21.83 -19.82 -16.80
CA LEU A 630 -20.75 -19.20 -16.03
C LEU A 630 -21.26 -18.03 -15.18
N LEU A 631 -22.23 -17.25 -15.67
CA LEU A 631 -22.82 -16.16 -14.89
C LEU A 631 -23.61 -16.69 -13.70
N ALA A 632 -24.42 -17.73 -13.89
CA ALA A 632 -25.14 -18.38 -12.79
C ALA A 632 -24.17 -18.96 -11.74
N TRP A 633 -23.04 -19.53 -12.18
CA TRP A 633 -21.98 -20.03 -11.29
C TRP A 633 -21.34 -18.91 -10.46
N MET A 634 -21.02 -17.78 -11.09
CA MET A 634 -20.48 -16.62 -10.38
C MET A 634 -21.46 -16.09 -9.31
N LEU A 635 -22.76 -16.28 -9.53
CA LEU A 635 -23.82 -15.86 -8.62
C LEU A 635 -24.27 -16.94 -7.64
N TYR A 636 -23.59 -18.09 -7.58
CA TYR A 636 -23.89 -19.15 -6.62
C TYR A 636 -24.03 -18.64 -5.16
N PRO A 637 -23.20 -17.70 -4.67
CA PRO A 637 -23.38 -17.14 -3.32
C PRO A 637 -24.74 -16.47 -3.08
N ASN A 638 -25.46 -16.01 -4.13
CA ASN A 638 -26.81 -15.46 -3.97
C ASN A 638 -27.78 -16.43 -3.28
N THR A 639 -27.50 -17.74 -3.35
CA THR A 639 -28.36 -18.80 -2.83
C THR A 639 -28.22 -19.02 -1.32
N TRP A 640 -27.20 -18.45 -0.67
CA TRP A 640 -26.93 -18.65 0.76
C TRP A 640 -27.91 -17.92 1.70
N GLY A 641 -28.77 -17.06 1.15
CA GLY A 641 -29.80 -16.35 1.92
C GLY A 641 -29.30 -15.10 2.65
N GLY A 642 -30.20 -14.43 3.37
CA GLY A 642 -29.89 -13.15 4.04
C GLY A 642 -29.36 -12.08 3.07
N LEU A 643 -28.29 -11.40 3.49
CA LEU A 643 -27.61 -10.36 2.68
C LEU A 643 -26.93 -10.93 1.43
N TRP A 644 -26.60 -12.22 1.41
CA TRP A 644 -25.91 -12.84 0.27
C TRP A 644 -26.74 -12.83 -1.01
N LYS A 645 -28.08 -12.72 -0.92
CA LYS A 645 -28.96 -12.53 -2.09
C LYS A 645 -28.58 -11.32 -2.97
N HIS A 646 -27.84 -10.36 -2.42
CA HIS A 646 -27.38 -9.17 -3.11
C HIS A 646 -25.92 -9.25 -3.59
N PHE A 647 -25.23 -10.38 -3.40
CA PHE A 647 -23.83 -10.55 -3.77
C PHE A 647 -23.57 -10.23 -5.25
N GLY A 648 -24.43 -10.68 -6.15
CA GLY A 648 -24.32 -10.35 -7.58
C GLY A 648 -24.32 -8.84 -7.87
N LYS A 649 -25.13 -8.05 -7.16
CA LYS A 649 -25.13 -6.59 -7.32
C LYS A 649 -23.81 -5.97 -6.87
N VAL A 650 -23.19 -6.51 -5.82
CA VAL A 650 -21.86 -6.09 -5.35
C VAL A 650 -20.80 -6.43 -6.40
N LEU A 651 -20.86 -7.64 -6.98
CA LEU A 651 -19.95 -8.06 -8.04
C LEU A 651 -20.06 -7.17 -9.29
N PHE A 652 -21.28 -6.81 -9.71
CA PHE A 652 -21.48 -5.93 -10.86
C PHE A 652 -21.03 -4.50 -10.58
N ALA A 653 -21.32 -3.97 -9.39
CA ALA A 653 -20.81 -2.68 -8.93
C ALA A 653 -19.27 -2.65 -8.85
N PHE A 654 -18.63 -3.78 -8.53
CA PHE A 654 -17.18 -3.92 -8.58
C PHE A 654 -16.64 -3.85 -10.02
N GLY A 655 -17.33 -4.47 -10.99
CA GLY A 655 -17.01 -4.37 -12.42
C GLY A 655 -16.95 -2.92 -12.91
N ASP A 656 -17.89 -2.08 -12.47
CA ASP A 656 -17.87 -0.65 -12.77
C ASP A 656 -16.66 0.09 -12.20
N LEU A 657 -16.32 -0.18 -10.94
CA LEU A 657 -15.17 0.45 -10.28
C LEU A 657 -13.86 0.02 -10.96
N LEU A 658 -13.76 -1.27 -11.30
CA LEU A 658 -12.63 -1.79 -12.07
C LEU A 658 -12.51 -1.08 -13.43
N SER A 659 -13.62 -0.89 -14.13
CA SER A 659 -13.68 -0.12 -15.37
C SER A 659 -13.15 1.31 -15.20
N GLY A 660 -13.64 2.03 -14.17
CA GLY A 660 -13.19 3.38 -13.83
C GLY A 660 -11.67 3.47 -13.58
N TYR A 661 -11.12 2.48 -12.89
CA TYR A 661 -9.69 2.39 -12.61
C TYR A 661 -8.85 2.10 -13.87
N ILE A 662 -9.30 1.19 -14.73
CA ILE A 662 -8.60 0.86 -15.99
C ILE A 662 -8.62 2.07 -16.93
N ILE A 663 -9.73 2.83 -17.00
CA ILE A 663 -9.83 4.07 -17.78
C ILE A 663 -8.72 5.05 -17.38
N ILE A 664 -8.49 5.25 -16.08
CA ILE A 664 -7.41 6.14 -15.60
C ILE A 664 -6.04 5.66 -16.11
N LYS A 665 -5.76 4.35 -16.02
CA LYS A 665 -4.50 3.77 -16.48
C LYS A 665 -4.30 3.95 -17.99
N LEU A 666 -5.34 3.68 -18.78
CA LEU A 666 -5.31 3.84 -20.23
C LEU A 666 -5.06 5.30 -20.62
N LEU A 667 -5.82 6.24 -20.06
CA LEU A 667 -5.66 7.67 -20.34
C LEU A 667 -4.26 8.19 -19.97
N ARG A 668 -3.71 7.74 -18.84
CA ARG A 668 -2.34 8.09 -18.44
C ARG A 668 -1.29 7.57 -19.45
N ARG A 669 -1.49 6.38 -20.01
CA ARG A 669 -0.60 5.84 -21.05
C ARG A 669 -0.74 6.53 -22.39
N MET A 670 -1.91 7.08 -22.69
CA MET A 670 -2.12 7.95 -23.85
C MET A 670 -1.47 9.34 -23.66
N GLY A 671 -0.73 9.57 -22.56
CA GLY A 671 0.00 10.81 -22.30
C GLY A 671 -0.81 11.88 -21.58
N LEU A 672 -2.04 11.60 -21.12
CA LEU A 672 -2.82 12.59 -20.38
C LEU A 672 -2.24 12.82 -18.97
N PRO A 673 -2.13 14.09 -18.54
CA PRO A 673 -1.79 14.40 -17.15
C PRO A 673 -2.76 13.75 -16.17
N GLN A 674 -2.25 13.28 -15.04
CA GLN A 674 -3.03 12.55 -14.02
C GLN A 674 -4.33 13.28 -13.63
N ARG A 675 -4.30 14.61 -13.49
CA ARG A 675 -5.49 15.41 -13.14
C ARG A 675 -6.60 15.28 -14.19
N LYS A 676 -6.26 15.32 -15.49
CA LYS A 676 -7.24 15.18 -16.58
C LYS A 676 -7.73 13.74 -16.72
N ALA A 677 -6.83 12.76 -16.57
CA ALA A 677 -7.20 11.34 -16.59
C ALA A 677 -8.22 10.98 -15.49
N VAL A 678 -8.01 11.50 -14.27
CA VAL A 678 -8.96 11.33 -13.16
C VAL A 678 -10.29 12.02 -13.45
N LEU A 679 -10.26 13.27 -13.95
CA LEU A 679 -11.47 14.02 -14.29
C LEU A 679 -12.34 13.28 -15.33
N TYR A 680 -11.73 12.73 -16.37
CA TYR A 680 -12.48 11.96 -17.37
C TYR A 680 -12.99 10.62 -16.83
N SER A 681 -12.25 9.95 -15.95
CA SER A 681 -12.76 8.74 -15.28
C SER A 681 -13.97 9.03 -14.37
N CYS A 682 -14.13 10.25 -13.85
CA CYS A 682 -15.33 10.62 -13.09
C CYS A 682 -16.61 10.51 -13.92
N ILE A 683 -16.56 10.69 -15.25
CA ILE A 683 -17.71 10.53 -16.15
C ILE A 683 -18.27 9.10 -16.13
N TRP A 684 -17.45 8.13 -15.74
CA TRP A 684 -17.88 6.75 -15.52
C TRP A 684 -18.08 6.45 -14.03
N THR A 685 -17.05 6.71 -13.22
CA THR A 685 -16.98 6.28 -11.82
C THR A 685 -17.98 7.01 -10.92
N LEU A 686 -18.21 8.31 -11.15
CA LEU A 686 -19.10 9.15 -10.34
C LEU A 686 -20.43 9.46 -11.05
N ASN A 687 -20.68 8.83 -12.18
CA ASN A 687 -21.92 9.03 -12.92
C ASN A 687 -23.06 8.28 -12.24
N PRO A 688 -24.12 8.98 -11.79
CA PRO A 688 -25.22 8.37 -11.07
C PRO A 688 -25.97 7.34 -11.93
N MET A 689 -26.06 7.51 -13.25
CA MET A 689 -26.71 6.54 -14.13
C MET A 689 -25.95 5.21 -14.16
N VAL A 690 -24.63 5.25 -14.32
CA VAL A 690 -23.78 4.06 -14.33
C VAL A 690 -23.85 3.34 -12.98
N ALA A 691 -23.71 4.10 -11.89
CA ALA A 691 -23.80 3.56 -10.53
C ALA A 691 -25.18 2.95 -10.22
N VAL A 692 -26.27 3.56 -10.70
CA VAL A 692 -27.62 3.01 -10.55
C VAL A 692 -27.74 1.71 -11.34
N ILE A 693 -27.38 1.68 -12.62
CA ILE A 693 -27.52 0.49 -13.49
C ILE A 693 -26.83 -0.74 -12.87
N SER A 694 -25.59 -0.62 -12.40
CA SER A 694 -24.88 -1.76 -11.79
C SER A 694 -25.48 -2.16 -10.43
N THR A 695 -25.83 -1.20 -9.59
CA THR A 695 -26.41 -1.49 -8.26
C THR A 695 -27.85 -2.00 -8.33
N ARG A 696 -28.58 -1.75 -9.42
CA ARG A 696 -29.87 -2.41 -9.72
C ARG A 696 -29.70 -3.90 -10.06
N GLY A 697 -28.50 -4.35 -10.42
CA GLY A 697 -28.19 -5.75 -10.69
C GLY A 697 -27.93 -6.08 -12.16
N ASN A 698 -27.54 -5.10 -12.98
CA ASN A 698 -27.18 -5.32 -14.37
C ASN A 698 -25.71 -5.74 -14.54
N VAL A 699 -25.45 -6.77 -15.34
CA VAL A 699 -24.12 -7.37 -15.57
C VAL A 699 -23.23 -6.58 -16.55
N GLU A 700 -23.76 -5.60 -17.29
CA GLU A 700 -22.99 -4.87 -18.35
C GLU A 700 -21.68 -4.25 -17.84
N GLY A 701 -21.63 -3.80 -16.58
CA GLY A 701 -20.42 -3.23 -15.98
C GLY A 701 -19.23 -4.20 -15.96
N LEU A 702 -19.49 -5.50 -15.79
CA LEU A 702 -18.47 -6.55 -15.84
C LEU A 702 -17.95 -6.76 -17.27
N LEU A 703 -18.84 -6.71 -18.26
CA LEU A 703 -18.46 -6.86 -19.67
C LEU A 703 -17.71 -5.62 -20.20
N GLY A 704 -18.08 -4.43 -19.71
CA GLY A 704 -17.31 -3.21 -19.90
C GLY A 704 -15.89 -3.33 -19.34
N ALA A 705 -15.73 -3.91 -18.15
CA ALA A 705 -14.42 -4.15 -17.56
C ALA A 705 -13.58 -5.12 -18.41
N LEU A 706 -14.16 -6.22 -18.89
CA LEU A 706 -13.47 -7.14 -19.80
C LEU A 706 -13.03 -6.45 -21.09
N THR A 707 -13.88 -5.60 -21.68
CA THR A 707 -13.54 -4.82 -22.89
C THR A 707 -12.37 -3.87 -22.64
N LEU A 708 -12.35 -3.21 -21.48
CA LEU A 708 -11.24 -2.34 -21.07
C LEU A 708 -9.95 -3.12 -20.76
N LEU A 709 -10.05 -4.36 -20.25
CA LEU A 709 -8.90 -5.25 -20.04
C LEU A 709 -8.29 -5.72 -21.36
N ILE A 710 -9.10 -5.92 -22.40
CA ILE A 710 -8.61 -6.18 -23.77
C ILE A 710 -7.79 -4.97 -24.26
N LEU A 711 -8.32 -3.75 -24.14
CA LEU A 711 -7.62 -2.51 -24.50
C LEU A 711 -6.34 -2.26 -23.67
N ASP A 712 -6.38 -2.53 -22.37
CA ASP A 712 -5.20 -2.41 -21.50
C ASP A 712 -4.13 -3.44 -21.90
N SER A 713 -4.52 -4.67 -22.22
CA SER A 713 -3.61 -5.72 -22.70
C SER A 713 -3.02 -5.38 -24.06
N PHE A 714 -3.81 -4.81 -24.97
CA PHE A 714 -3.34 -4.24 -26.25
C PHE A 714 -2.30 -3.15 -26.00
N SER A 715 -2.58 -2.19 -25.10
CA SER A 715 -1.64 -1.10 -24.79
C SER A 715 -0.31 -1.58 -24.18
N LYS A 716 -0.34 -2.69 -23.42
CA LYS A 716 0.84 -3.31 -22.79
C LYS A 716 1.57 -4.28 -23.69
N ARG A 717 1.05 -4.51 -24.89
CA ARG A 717 1.58 -5.50 -25.81
C ARG A 717 1.51 -6.95 -25.32
N ARG A 718 0.52 -7.28 -24.50
CA ARG A 718 0.35 -8.62 -23.90
C ARG A 718 -0.67 -9.45 -24.69
N THR A 719 -0.24 -9.98 -25.82
CA THR A 719 -1.09 -10.68 -26.80
C THR A 719 -1.84 -11.90 -26.22
N ILE A 720 -1.19 -12.70 -25.36
CA ILE A 720 -1.81 -13.87 -24.72
C ILE A 720 -2.96 -13.44 -23.79
N LEU A 721 -2.70 -12.48 -22.87
CA LEU A 721 -3.74 -11.97 -21.97
C LEU A 721 -4.90 -11.33 -22.74
N MET A 722 -4.59 -10.60 -23.83
CA MET A 722 -5.61 -10.03 -24.71
C MET A 722 -6.51 -11.11 -25.32
N GLY A 723 -5.93 -12.23 -25.78
CA GLY A 723 -6.69 -13.38 -26.29
C GLY A 723 -7.54 -14.07 -25.23
N LEU A 724 -7.01 -14.25 -24.02
CA LEU A 724 -7.78 -14.81 -22.88
C LEU A 724 -9.00 -13.93 -22.56
N TRP A 725 -8.80 -12.61 -22.44
CA TRP A 725 -9.90 -11.67 -22.16
C TRP A 725 -10.92 -11.62 -23.29
N LEU A 726 -10.48 -11.63 -24.55
CA LEU A 726 -11.38 -11.66 -25.71
C LEU A 726 -12.22 -12.94 -25.73
N GLY A 727 -11.59 -14.12 -25.56
CA GLY A 727 -12.32 -15.39 -25.51
C GLY A 727 -13.33 -15.46 -24.36
N LEU A 728 -12.96 -14.97 -23.18
CA LEU A 728 -13.85 -14.89 -22.02
C LEU A 728 -15.00 -13.91 -22.23
N ALA A 729 -14.74 -12.74 -22.83
CA ALA A 729 -15.76 -11.75 -23.14
C ALA A 729 -16.79 -12.29 -24.14
N VAL A 730 -16.32 -12.96 -25.20
CA VAL A 730 -17.18 -13.58 -26.23
C VAL A 730 -18.00 -14.74 -25.66
N HIS A 731 -17.43 -15.52 -24.74
CA HIS A 731 -18.18 -16.56 -24.02
C HIS A 731 -19.25 -15.96 -23.09
N SER A 732 -18.98 -14.81 -22.48
CA SER A 732 -19.91 -14.13 -21.57
C SER A 732 -21.11 -13.54 -22.31
N LYS A 733 -20.86 -12.92 -23.46
CA LYS A 733 -21.86 -12.49 -24.46
C LYS A 733 -21.23 -12.54 -25.83
N ILE A 734 -21.98 -12.83 -26.89
CA ILE A 734 -21.40 -13.04 -28.21
C ILE A 734 -20.83 -11.77 -28.87
N TYR A 735 -21.42 -10.60 -28.66
CA TYR A 735 -21.11 -9.38 -29.43
C TYR A 735 -19.65 -8.84 -29.34
N PRO A 736 -18.86 -9.03 -28.26
CA PRO A 736 -17.45 -8.65 -28.24
C PRO A 736 -16.60 -9.32 -29.32
N PHE A 737 -17.13 -10.34 -30.03
CA PHE A 737 -16.45 -10.94 -31.18
C PHE A 737 -16.16 -9.89 -32.26
N LEU A 738 -16.98 -8.84 -32.35
CA LEU A 738 -16.81 -7.73 -33.27
C LEU A 738 -15.45 -7.05 -33.09
N TYR A 739 -14.95 -6.99 -31.85
CA TYR A 739 -13.70 -6.29 -31.55
C TYR A 739 -12.47 -7.01 -32.11
N SER A 740 -12.59 -8.31 -32.40
CA SER A 740 -11.50 -9.11 -32.99
C SER A 740 -10.98 -8.53 -34.30
N THR A 741 -11.86 -8.03 -35.17
CA THR A 741 -11.46 -7.48 -36.48
C THR A 741 -10.67 -6.17 -36.32
N SER A 742 -11.13 -5.28 -35.44
CA SER A 742 -10.41 -4.05 -35.12
C SER A 742 -9.05 -4.31 -34.45
N LEU A 743 -8.98 -5.28 -33.54
CA LEU A 743 -7.74 -5.66 -32.88
C LEU A 743 -6.73 -6.21 -33.87
N ILE A 744 -7.11 -7.20 -34.69
CA ILE A 744 -6.24 -7.80 -35.70
C ILE A 744 -5.76 -6.74 -36.69
N TRP A 745 -6.66 -5.84 -37.15
CA TRP A 745 -6.32 -4.77 -38.09
C TRP A 745 -5.42 -3.68 -37.50
N ALA A 746 -5.54 -3.39 -36.19
CA ALA A 746 -4.72 -2.40 -35.52
C ALA A 746 -3.30 -2.90 -35.17
N MET A 747 -3.06 -4.23 -35.20
CA MET A 747 -1.77 -4.85 -34.85
C MET A 747 -0.75 -4.81 -36.01
N ASP A 748 -0.33 -3.63 -36.48
CA ASP A 748 0.70 -3.44 -37.52
C ASP A 748 2.06 -2.92 -36.98
N GLU A 749 3.10 -3.07 -37.80
CA GLU A 749 4.57 -3.02 -37.60
C GLU A 749 5.22 -1.82 -36.87
N LYS A 750 4.49 -0.88 -36.25
CA LYS A 750 5.07 0.00 -35.19
C LYS A 750 5.38 -0.77 -33.88
N TYR A 751 5.41 -2.09 -33.98
CA TYR A 751 5.74 -3.05 -32.96
C TYR A 751 7.17 -3.57 -33.03
N THR A 752 7.85 -3.35 -34.16
CA THR A 752 9.22 -3.75 -34.42
C THR A 752 9.99 -2.51 -34.90
N GLU A 753 10.95 -2.06 -34.11
CA GLU A 753 12.01 -1.20 -34.63
C GLU A 753 12.74 -1.98 -35.73
N CYS A 754 12.49 -1.63 -37.00
CA CYS A 754 13.52 -1.42 -38.02
C CYS A 754 12.87 -1.14 -39.37
N ALA A 755 13.57 -0.31 -40.13
CA ALA A 755 13.29 0.08 -41.50
C ALA A 755 12.98 -1.10 -42.43
N SER A 756 11.92 -0.97 -43.24
CA SER A 756 11.96 -1.11 -44.71
C SER A 756 10.54 -1.30 -45.27
N PHE A 757 9.90 -0.22 -45.70
CA PHE A 757 8.74 -0.34 -46.59
C PHE A 757 8.82 0.68 -47.72
N MET A 758 9.86 0.53 -48.54
CA MET A 758 9.74 0.76 -49.96
C MET A 758 10.13 -0.55 -50.64
N GLN A 759 9.28 -0.98 -51.60
CA GLN A 759 9.40 -2.16 -52.47
C GLN A 759 8.88 -3.51 -51.94
N HIS A 760 7.57 -3.80 -52.02
CA HIS A 760 7.07 -5.16 -52.30
C HIS A 760 5.74 -5.12 -53.07
N THR A 761 5.71 -5.75 -54.26
CA THR A 761 4.73 -5.52 -55.34
C THR A 761 3.73 -6.67 -55.59
N THR A 762 3.64 -7.68 -54.73
CA THR A 762 2.74 -8.84 -54.95
C THR A 762 1.67 -9.00 -53.87
N ILE A 763 0.44 -9.34 -54.28
CA ILE A 763 -0.70 -9.59 -53.37
C ILE A 763 -0.39 -10.72 -52.38
N ILE A 764 0.37 -11.73 -52.82
CA ILE A 764 0.77 -12.88 -52.00
C ILE A 764 1.66 -12.44 -50.82
N SER A 765 2.60 -11.51 -51.03
CA SER A 765 3.47 -11.01 -49.95
C SER A 765 2.70 -10.17 -48.91
N ARG A 766 1.64 -9.46 -49.33
CA ARG A 766 0.73 -8.76 -48.39
C ARG A 766 -0.10 -9.75 -47.57
N ILE A 767 -0.51 -10.87 -48.16
CA ILE A 767 -1.26 -11.93 -47.47
C ILE A 767 -0.36 -12.63 -46.45
N THR A 768 0.86 -13.03 -46.82
CA THR A 768 1.79 -13.71 -45.89
C THR A 768 2.20 -12.81 -44.73
N PHE A 769 2.46 -11.53 -45.00
CA PHE A 769 2.77 -10.54 -43.95
C PHE A 769 1.58 -10.26 -43.01
N PHE A 770 0.35 -10.43 -43.49
CA PHE A 770 -0.83 -10.29 -42.64
C PHE A 770 -0.88 -11.33 -41.51
N PHE A 771 -0.35 -12.54 -41.74
CA PHE A 771 -0.27 -13.62 -40.75
C PHE A 771 0.99 -13.49 -39.87
N ASN A 772 1.00 -12.49 -38.99
CA ASN A 772 2.04 -12.32 -37.97
C ASN A 772 1.79 -13.25 -36.76
N ARG A 773 2.87 -13.73 -36.12
CA ARG A 773 2.88 -14.47 -34.84
C ARG A 773 1.95 -13.85 -33.79
N ASP A 774 1.94 -12.54 -33.63
CA ASP A 774 1.06 -11.89 -32.64
C ASP A 774 -0.43 -12.02 -33.00
N ARG A 775 -0.79 -11.83 -34.27
CA ARG A 775 -2.19 -12.00 -34.73
C ARG A 775 -2.64 -13.45 -34.63
N MET A 776 -1.77 -14.39 -34.99
CA MET A 776 -2.04 -15.81 -34.84
C MET A 776 -2.18 -16.21 -33.37
N THR A 777 -1.32 -15.69 -32.50
CA THR A 777 -1.39 -15.95 -31.05
C THR A 777 -2.70 -15.42 -30.47
N LEU A 778 -3.12 -14.20 -30.83
CA LEU A 778 -4.42 -13.65 -30.43
C LEU A 778 -5.57 -14.56 -30.89
N GLY A 779 -5.58 -14.93 -32.17
CA GLY A 779 -6.62 -15.79 -32.75
C GLY A 779 -6.68 -17.16 -32.08
N ILE A 780 -5.55 -17.85 -31.96
CA ILE A 780 -5.48 -19.18 -31.35
C ILE A 780 -5.89 -19.13 -29.87
N VAL A 781 -5.33 -18.21 -29.08
CA VAL A 781 -5.63 -18.14 -27.63
C VAL A 781 -7.09 -17.78 -27.39
N SER A 782 -7.66 -16.83 -28.15
CA SER A 782 -9.07 -16.47 -28.01
C SER A 782 -10.02 -17.60 -28.41
N LEU A 783 -9.73 -18.30 -29.52
CA LEU A 783 -10.49 -19.47 -29.97
C LEU A 783 -10.38 -20.64 -28.98
N LEU A 784 -9.18 -20.93 -28.46
CA LEU A 784 -8.98 -21.98 -27.45
C LEU A 784 -9.73 -21.64 -26.16
N THR A 785 -9.67 -20.40 -25.69
CA THR A 785 -10.37 -19.97 -24.47
C THR A 785 -11.88 -20.11 -24.64
N PHE A 786 -12.42 -19.56 -25.73
CA PHE A 786 -13.84 -19.67 -26.06
C PHE A 786 -14.27 -21.14 -26.23
N GLY A 787 -13.49 -21.93 -26.97
CA GLY A 787 -13.73 -23.34 -27.23
C GLY A 787 -13.71 -24.19 -25.97
N LEU A 788 -12.68 -24.06 -25.12
CA LEU A 788 -12.57 -24.81 -23.87
C LEU A 788 -13.71 -24.48 -22.89
N LEU A 789 -14.09 -23.20 -22.77
CA LEU A 789 -15.21 -22.80 -21.92
C LEU A 789 -16.54 -23.38 -22.43
N ASN A 790 -16.81 -23.27 -23.75
CA ASN A 790 -18.03 -23.82 -24.31
C ASN A 790 -18.07 -25.35 -24.26
N SER A 791 -16.97 -26.04 -24.58
CA SER A 791 -16.86 -27.50 -24.47
C SER A 791 -17.02 -27.96 -23.02
N GLY A 792 -16.43 -27.24 -22.06
CA GLY A 792 -16.60 -27.51 -20.64
C GLY A 792 -18.06 -27.36 -20.20
N MET A 793 -18.71 -26.26 -20.56
CA MET A 793 -20.13 -26.05 -20.24
C MET A 793 -21.02 -27.08 -20.94
N TYR A 794 -20.79 -27.36 -22.22
CA TYR A 794 -21.53 -28.38 -22.95
C TYR A 794 -21.34 -29.78 -22.33
N TYR A 795 -20.13 -30.15 -21.94
CA TYR A 795 -19.85 -31.43 -21.28
C TYR A 795 -20.58 -31.54 -19.94
N LEU A 796 -20.47 -30.52 -19.09
CA LEU A 796 -21.03 -30.51 -17.75
C LEU A 796 -22.57 -30.52 -17.72
N TYR A 797 -23.21 -29.92 -18.72
CA TYR A 797 -24.67 -29.85 -18.83
C TYR A 797 -25.28 -30.85 -19.82
N GLY A 798 -24.48 -31.41 -20.73
CA GLY A 798 -24.92 -32.31 -21.80
C GLY A 798 -24.70 -33.80 -21.54
N LEU A 799 -23.90 -34.21 -20.54
CA LEU A 799 -23.53 -35.63 -20.36
C LEU A 799 -23.80 -36.13 -18.92
N LYS A 800 -24.83 -36.97 -18.76
CA LYS A 800 -24.99 -37.87 -17.61
C LYS A 800 -25.10 -39.32 -18.10
N PHE A 801 -24.35 -40.22 -17.47
CA PHE A 801 -24.51 -41.67 -17.64
C PHE A 801 -25.69 -42.13 -16.76
N GLY A 802 -26.83 -42.41 -17.38
CA GLY A 802 -27.99 -43.05 -16.74
C GLY A 802 -28.55 -44.11 -17.68
N ASP A 803 -28.83 -45.30 -17.16
CA ASP A 803 -29.40 -46.47 -17.87
C ASP A 803 -28.66 -46.90 -19.16
N GLY A 804 -27.34 -46.71 -19.22
CA GLY A 804 -26.51 -47.18 -20.33
C GLY A 804 -26.70 -46.45 -21.65
N ILE A 805 -27.44 -45.34 -21.69
CA ILE A 805 -27.68 -44.53 -22.89
C ILE A 805 -27.31 -43.07 -22.63
N LEU A 806 -26.43 -42.52 -23.48
CA LEU A 806 -26.10 -41.09 -23.52
C LEU A 806 -27.34 -40.30 -23.96
N THR A 807 -27.98 -39.58 -23.03
CA THR A 807 -29.07 -38.65 -23.34
C THR A 807 -28.65 -37.22 -23.04
N ASP A 808 -28.65 -36.37 -24.07
CA ASP A 808 -28.42 -34.92 -23.94
C ASP A 808 -29.67 -34.26 -23.35
N ARG A 809 -29.64 -33.94 -22.06
CA ARG A 809 -30.79 -33.30 -21.38
C ARG A 809 -30.76 -31.77 -21.46
N TYR A 810 -29.57 -31.13 -21.46
CA TYR A 810 -29.45 -29.66 -21.40
C TYR A 810 -28.28 -29.04 -22.17
N GLY A 811 -27.42 -29.83 -22.82
CA GLY A 811 -26.29 -29.35 -23.63
C GLY A 811 -26.75 -28.63 -24.90
N ALA A 812 -27.75 -29.20 -25.60
CA ALA A 812 -28.46 -28.50 -26.67
C ALA A 812 -29.11 -27.20 -26.20
N SER A 813 -29.76 -27.20 -25.03
CA SER A 813 -30.39 -26.01 -24.45
C SER A 813 -29.37 -24.90 -24.14
N PHE A 814 -28.15 -25.25 -23.73
CA PHE A 814 -27.06 -24.29 -23.55
C PHE A 814 -26.73 -23.54 -24.85
N LEU A 815 -26.45 -24.28 -25.93
CA LEU A 815 -26.09 -23.67 -27.21
C LEU A 815 -27.26 -22.87 -27.80
N GLU A 816 -28.47 -23.40 -27.66
CA GLU A 816 -29.69 -22.74 -28.12
C GLU A 816 -29.89 -21.41 -27.40
N HIS A 817 -29.99 -21.42 -26.07
CA HIS A 817 -30.36 -20.24 -25.30
C HIS A 817 -29.24 -19.21 -25.14
N THR A 818 -27.97 -19.61 -25.18
CA THR A 818 -26.83 -18.68 -25.06
C THR A 818 -26.49 -17.99 -26.38
N TYR A 819 -26.61 -18.70 -27.51
CA TYR A 819 -26.09 -18.20 -28.78
C TYR A 819 -27.15 -18.23 -29.90
N LEU A 820 -27.74 -19.38 -30.22
CA LEU A 820 -28.55 -19.56 -31.42
C LEU A 820 -29.88 -18.78 -31.36
N TYR A 821 -30.46 -18.66 -30.17
CA TYR A 821 -31.70 -17.93 -29.92
C TYR A 821 -31.64 -16.49 -30.43
N HIS A 822 -30.48 -15.83 -30.32
CA HIS A 822 -30.32 -14.43 -30.77
C HIS A 822 -30.36 -14.27 -32.29
N PHE A 823 -30.02 -15.31 -33.06
CA PHE A 823 -30.12 -15.28 -34.51
C PHE A 823 -31.57 -15.45 -34.98
N ILE A 824 -32.32 -16.31 -34.29
CA ILE A 824 -33.70 -16.68 -34.67
C ILE A 824 -34.74 -15.70 -34.11
N ARG A 825 -34.46 -15.05 -32.97
CA ARG A 825 -35.38 -14.12 -32.32
C ARG A 825 -35.83 -13.01 -33.27
N SER A 826 -37.14 -12.79 -33.32
CA SER A 826 -37.77 -11.69 -34.03
C SER A 826 -38.90 -11.11 -33.18
N ASP A 827 -38.63 -9.99 -32.51
CA ASP A 827 -39.66 -9.26 -31.77
C ASP A 827 -40.33 -8.28 -32.73
N HIS A 828 -41.55 -8.59 -33.14
CA HIS A 828 -42.29 -7.76 -34.10
C HIS A 828 -43.15 -6.69 -33.41
N ARG A 829 -43.47 -6.82 -32.12
CA ARG A 829 -44.26 -5.85 -31.32
C ARG A 829 -43.34 -5.08 -30.37
N HIS A 830 -43.64 -3.80 -30.12
CA HIS A 830 -42.87 -2.92 -29.22
C HIS A 830 -41.36 -2.89 -29.50
N ASN A 831 -41.00 -2.93 -30.79
CA ASN A 831 -39.63 -2.90 -31.28
C ASN A 831 -39.35 -1.53 -31.90
N PHE A 832 -38.28 -0.89 -31.49
CA PHE A 832 -37.81 0.43 -31.93
C PHE A 832 -36.68 0.33 -32.95
N SER A 833 -36.43 -0.87 -33.49
CA SER A 833 -35.40 -1.03 -34.51
C SER A 833 -35.77 -0.27 -35.79
N PRO A 834 -34.78 0.12 -36.60
CA PRO A 834 -35.02 0.68 -37.94
C PRO A 834 -35.84 -0.26 -38.84
N TYR A 835 -35.90 -1.55 -38.50
CA TYR A 835 -36.59 -2.59 -39.25
C TYR A 835 -37.98 -2.95 -38.70
N HIS A 836 -38.45 -2.29 -37.63
CA HIS A 836 -39.68 -2.66 -36.93
C HIS A 836 -40.89 -2.82 -37.84
N LEU A 837 -41.18 -1.82 -38.69
CA LEU A 837 -42.35 -1.85 -39.57
C LEU A 837 -42.28 -3.00 -40.58
N ALA A 838 -41.09 -3.25 -41.14
CA ALA A 838 -40.86 -4.33 -42.10
C ALA A 838 -40.97 -5.72 -41.44
N LEU A 839 -40.44 -5.88 -40.23
CA LEU A 839 -40.59 -7.11 -39.44
C LEU A 839 -42.04 -7.35 -39.02
N TYR A 840 -42.77 -6.28 -38.66
CA TYR A 840 -44.19 -6.36 -38.34
C TYR A 840 -45.02 -6.85 -39.52
N PHE A 841 -44.86 -6.24 -40.71
CA PHE A 841 -45.56 -6.71 -41.92
C PHE A 841 -45.13 -8.09 -42.39
N ALA A 842 -43.84 -8.44 -42.27
CA ALA A 842 -43.36 -9.78 -42.60
C ALA A 842 -43.95 -10.86 -41.68
N SER A 843 -44.17 -10.53 -40.39
CA SER A 843 -44.85 -11.41 -39.43
C SER A 843 -46.32 -11.62 -39.78
N ALA A 844 -47.03 -10.58 -40.22
CA ALA A 844 -48.43 -10.67 -40.63
C ALA A 844 -48.64 -11.50 -41.92
N ARG A 845 -47.62 -11.61 -42.77
CA ARG A 845 -47.67 -12.34 -44.05
C ARG A 845 -47.10 -13.78 -43.97
N GLY A 846 -46.66 -14.23 -42.79
CA GLY A 846 -46.08 -15.58 -42.61
C GLY A 846 -44.63 -15.77 -43.13
N ASN A 847 -43.97 -14.71 -43.61
CA ASN A 847 -42.63 -14.76 -44.22
C ASN A 847 -41.52 -14.10 -43.34
N ALA A 848 -41.72 -14.04 -42.02
CA ALA A 848 -40.83 -13.31 -41.10
C ALA A 848 -39.36 -13.76 -41.14
N PHE A 849 -39.08 -15.03 -41.44
CA PHE A 849 -37.74 -15.62 -41.33
C PHE A 849 -36.74 -15.10 -42.39
N SER A 850 -37.20 -14.82 -43.61
CA SER A 850 -36.33 -14.37 -44.71
C SER A 850 -35.82 -12.94 -44.51
N PHE A 851 -36.71 -12.02 -44.11
CA PHE A 851 -36.35 -10.62 -43.91
C PHE A 851 -35.55 -10.39 -42.61
N SER A 852 -35.86 -11.12 -41.54
CA SER A 852 -35.13 -11.08 -40.25
C SER A 852 -33.65 -11.42 -40.40
N SER A 853 -33.31 -12.33 -41.31
CA SER A 853 -31.93 -12.71 -41.61
C SER A 853 -31.19 -11.66 -42.44
N LEU A 854 -31.88 -11.00 -43.39
CA LEU A 854 -31.30 -9.92 -44.22
C LEU A 854 -30.95 -8.67 -43.41
N ALA A 855 -31.69 -8.39 -42.33
CA ALA A 855 -31.44 -7.25 -41.43
C ALA A 855 -30.06 -7.31 -40.74
N PHE A 856 -29.41 -8.49 -40.67
CA PHE A 856 -28.05 -8.62 -40.15
C PHE A 856 -26.96 -8.15 -41.11
N ILE A 857 -27.22 -8.07 -42.42
CA ILE A 857 -26.18 -7.76 -43.42
C ILE A 857 -25.63 -6.34 -43.20
N PRO A 858 -26.44 -5.27 -43.11
CA PRO A 858 -25.92 -3.93 -42.88
C PRO A 858 -25.22 -3.79 -41.52
N GLN A 859 -25.75 -4.46 -40.50
CA GLN A 859 -25.21 -4.47 -39.14
C GLN A 859 -23.81 -5.11 -39.08
N LEU A 860 -23.65 -6.30 -39.68
CA LEU A 860 -22.38 -7.03 -39.72
C LEU A 860 -21.37 -6.38 -40.67
N LEU A 861 -21.79 -5.95 -41.86
CA LEU A 861 -20.89 -5.28 -42.82
C LEU A 861 -20.29 -4.01 -42.22
N THR A 862 -21.11 -3.19 -41.58
CA THR A 862 -20.67 -1.93 -40.98
C THR A 862 -19.74 -2.19 -39.79
N SER A 863 -20.13 -3.12 -38.91
CA SER A 863 -19.41 -3.37 -37.65
C SER A 863 -18.14 -4.22 -37.82
N LEU A 864 -18.11 -5.20 -38.74
CA LEU A 864 -16.97 -6.10 -38.93
C LEU A 864 -15.98 -5.63 -40.00
N ALA A 865 -16.42 -4.87 -41.01
CA ALA A 865 -15.57 -4.48 -42.13
C ALA A 865 -15.37 -2.95 -42.21
N LEU A 866 -16.44 -2.17 -42.44
CA LEU A 866 -16.30 -0.75 -42.78
C LEU A 866 -15.65 0.07 -41.65
N ILE A 867 -16.14 -0.05 -40.41
CA ILE A 867 -15.62 0.70 -39.26
C ILE A 867 -14.17 0.29 -38.91
N PRO A 868 -13.83 -1.02 -38.79
CA PRO A 868 -12.46 -1.44 -38.52
C PRO A 868 -11.46 -0.95 -39.57
N LEU A 869 -11.79 -1.10 -40.86
CA LEU A 869 -10.92 -0.70 -41.96
C LEU A 869 -10.65 0.81 -41.96
N ALA A 870 -11.68 1.61 -41.69
CA ALA A 870 -11.58 3.08 -41.70
C ALA A 870 -10.86 3.64 -40.46
N PHE A 871 -11.10 3.10 -39.27
CA PHE A 871 -10.75 3.79 -38.02
C PHE A 871 -9.79 3.04 -37.08
N ALA A 872 -9.64 1.71 -37.17
CA ALA A 872 -8.92 0.96 -36.12
C ALA A 872 -7.45 1.36 -36.00
N LYS A 873 -6.82 1.74 -37.11
CA LYS A 873 -5.43 2.23 -37.16
C LYS A 873 -5.27 3.68 -36.67
N ILE A 874 -6.35 4.45 -36.62
CA ILE A 874 -6.35 5.85 -36.18
C ILE A 874 -6.58 5.89 -34.66
N ASN A 875 -7.65 5.26 -34.19
CA ASN A 875 -8.02 5.26 -32.78
C ASN A 875 -8.84 4.01 -32.44
N LEU A 876 -8.17 3.00 -31.90
CA LEU A 876 -8.80 1.72 -31.55
C LEU A 876 -9.94 1.85 -30.51
N PRO A 877 -9.79 2.57 -29.38
CA PRO A 877 -10.90 2.79 -28.45
C PRO A 877 -12.14 3.42 -29.10
N ALA A 878 -11.96 4.46 -29.93
CA ALA A 878 -13.06 5.09 -30.66
C ALA A 878 -13.70 4.14 -31.68
N THR A 879 -12.88 3.29 -32.32
CA THR A 879 -13.36 2.28 -33.27
C THR A 879 -14.24 1.24 -32.58
N ILE A 880 -13.82 0.71 -31.43
CA ILE A 880 -14.61 -0.25 -30.64
C ILE A 880 -15.94 0.37 -30.17
N PHE A 881 -15.92 1.65 -29.77
CA PHE A 881 -17.14 2.39 -29.47
C PHE A 881 -18.07 2.48 -30.70
N LEU A 882 -17.54 2.89 -31.85
CA LEU A 882 -18.31 2.99 -33.10
C LEU A 882 -18.86 1.63 -33.55
N GLN A 883 -18.09 0.55 -33.41
CA GLN A 883 -18.55 -0.81 -33.70
C GLN A 883 -19.75 -1.18 -32.81
N THR A 884 -19.64 -0.92 -31.50
CA THR A 884 -20.72 -1.24 -30.54
C THR A 884 -21.95 -0.38 -30.83
N PHE A 885 -21.75 0.91 -31.08
CA PHE A 885 -22.83 1.85 -31.40
C PHE A 885 -23.56 1.45 -32.69
N ALA A 886 -22.82 1.18 -33.77
CA ALA A 886 -23.40 0.72 -35.03
C ALA A 886 -24.10 -0.63 -34.89
N PHE A 887 -23.51 -1.56 -34.13
CA PHE A 887 -24.12 -2.86 -33.86
C PHE A 887 -25.46 -2.72 -33.12
N VAL A 888 -25.57 -1.81 -32.15
CA VAL A 888 -26.83 -1.55 -31.44
C VAL A 888 -27.82 -0.77 -32.29
N ALA A 889 -27.38 0.28 -32.99
CA ALA A 889 -28.25 1.15 -33.79
C ALA A 889 -28.90 0.42 -34.96
N PHE A 890 -28.18 -0.50 -35.61
CA PHE A 890 -28.70 -1.34 -36.69
C PHE A 890 -29.18 -2.72 -36.20
N ASN A 891 -29.39 -2.92 -34.89
CA ASN A 891 -29.93 -4.16 -34.39
C ASN A 891 -31.39 -4.34 -34.85
N LYS A 892 -31.76 -5.54 -35.28
CA LYS A 892 -33.13 -5.88 -35.68
C LYS A 892 -34.12 -5.91 -34.51
N VAL A 893 -33.65 -6.08 -33.27
CA VAL A 893 -34.47 -6.08 -32.06
C VAL A 893 -33.96 -5.00 -31.09
N CYS A 894 -34.75 -3.96 -30.90
CA CYS A 894 -34.56 -2.91 -29.90
C CYS A 894 -35.86 -2.75 -29.12
N THR A 895 -36.08 -3.50 -28.04
CA THR A 895 -37.34 -3.42 -27.28
C THR A 895 -37.18 -2.57 -26.02
N SER A 896 -38.23 -1.83 -25.67
CA SER A 896 -38.36 -1.26 -24.32
C SER A 896 -39.19 -2.22 -23.48
N GLN A 897 -38.63 -2.72 -22.38
CA GLN A 897 -39.44 -3.43 -21.39
C GLN A 897 -40.28 -2.39 -20.64
N VAL A 898 -41.58 -2.34 -20.91
CA VAL A 898 -42.52 -1.64 -20.03
C VAL A 898 -42.71 -2.58 -18.84
N GLY A 899 -42.15 -2.19 -17.69
CA GLY A 899 -42.32 -2.91 -16.43
C GLY A 899 -43.72 -2.77 -15.86
#